data_AF-A0A1Y1UWL9-F1
#
_entry.id   AF-A0A1Y1UWL9-F1
#
_cell.length_a   1.000
_cell.length_b   1.000
_cell.length_c   1.000
_cell.angle_alpha   90.00
_cell.angle_beta   90.00
_cell.angle_gamma   90.00
#
_symmetry.space_group_name_H-M   'P 1'
#
loop_
_entity.id
_entity.type
_entity.pdbx_description
1 polymer ?
#
loop_
_entity_poly.entity_id
_entity_poly.type
_entity_poly.pdbx_seq_one_letter_code
_entity_poly.pdbx_strand_id
1 'polypeptide(L)'
;MKFNKYIVATVLSSLGFVKANYFEGIQRDEFFEKIELNMPTIRINLSDEAYNNFKLTFQCLYDTHPSYESFNEDCYKAPWVNYNEIMNSLVQNGVIDNTKLTFEQQNQLTNPELNYDDFSSIISVASSLSLPTIFSQRQSYVFIPSYEEKKASIDFILNGEITTKEKVKFSVGGKYTQVFEKPQFNIQIKNGDLFGKKNLRLRSEVIDPSFLRSKIGCDLTDILDLPSVEASYTKVLINNDDMGLYLVRDTFKSDWIETNFGEVNTTSLYECDAEYGSSFYFNCINEDSKEADAQYTNFIQSLETAQSEEELSQFFDVDLYIKWQAYKYLTGSWDHVTTQHNQYLYNNKGKWINLLYDFDSDFGAYKTPNPAQTFSEFSNEMELPLYQLLGLNENNQKLIDAIKEIVMTAFNPVKLFPRIDELMDYLQPYILEDRTPENDSVSRPGHLLRPAYKIENGFTMQDYLNNAGFHNYYLRKYYTSVDYDLDEIYGVKRWIIEKFRFVCTQYQIDCSFASEYLEGGNFQLPSTESTDVILEEHQKGCKQSGFPCCLDLNGGIISVDGAGEWNIEGSIWCLYDRPVGGQQQQQQQDNSIDNNNMMPSMAVSSAIAECWAQEQGFPCCREATEVLYSENGNNWSMENGEWCGIINSPQGLSNPGVPPVRIPDDIPMPNHGYNRHRDTNN
;
A
#
# COMPACT_ATOMS: atom_id res chain seq x y z
N MET A 1 20.61 18.76 -42.40
CA MET A 1 19.32 18.34 -43.00
C MET A 1 18.21 18.75 -42.06
N LYS A 2 17.26 19.55 -42.54
CA LYS A 2 16.05 19.95 -41.79
C LYS A 2 15.12 18.74 -41.71
N PHE A 3 14.61 18.39 -40.53
CA PHE A 3 13.45 17.52 -40.41
C PHE A 3 12.39 18.19 -39.53
N ASN A 4 11.18 18.20 -40.08
CA ASN A 4 10.01 18.96 -39.67
C ASN A 4 9.43 18.44 -38.35
N LYS A 5 9.08 19.39 -37.46
CA LYS A 5 8.09 19.19 -36.41
C LYS A 5 6.71 19.09 -37.08
N TYR A 6 6.05 17.94 -36.95
CA TYR A 6 4.60 17.86 -37.17
C TYR A 6 3.91 18.32 -35.88
N ILE A 7 3.35 19.52 -35.94
CA ILE A 7 2.38 20.03 -34.98
C ILE A 7 1.06 19.33 -35.33
N VAL A 8 0.62 18.39 -34.49
CA VAL A 8 -0.77 17.95 -34.48
C VAL A 8 -1.54 19.04 -33.74
N ALA A 9 -2.18 19.93 -34.51
CA ALA A 9 -3.11 20.89 -33.99
C ALA A 9 -4.42 20.17 -33.69
N THR A 10 -4.60 19.73 -32.44
CA THR A 10 -5.91 19.34 -31.92
C THR A 10 -6.75 20.60 -31.85
N VAL A 11 -7.75 20.70 -32.72
CA VAL A 11 -8.76 21.76 -32.69
C VAL A 11 -9.58 21.55 -31.42
N LEU A 12 -9.20 22.25 -30.33
CA LEU A 12 -10.08 22.48 -29.20
C LEU A 12 -11.28 23.28 -29.72
N SER A 13 -12.40 22.60 -29.94
CA SER A 13 -13.70 23.27 -29.98
C SER A 13 -13.97 23.83 -28.59
N SER A 14 -13.67 25.11 -28.42
CA SER A 14 -14.03 25.93 -27.27
C SER A 14 -15.55 26.06 -27.18
N LEU A 15 -16.20 25.07 -26.57
CA LEU A 15 -17.39 25.33 -25.76
C LEU A 15 -16.87 25.54 -24.35
N GLY A 16 -16.59 26.80 -24.03
CA GLY A 16 -16.24 27.22 -22.68
C GLY A 16 -17.42 26.98 -21.75
N PHE A 17 -17.53 25.77 -21.22
CA PHE A 17 -18.13 25.58 -19.92
C PHE A 17 -17.20 26.31 -18.95
N VAL A 18 -17.69 27.40 -18.37
CA VAL A 18 -17.08 27.95 -17.15
C VAL A 18 -17.09 26.78 -16.18
N LYS A 19 -15.91 26.19 -15.91
CA LYS A 19 -15.78 25.16 -14.88
C LYS A 19 -16.30 25.80 -13.59
N ALA A 20 -17.42 25.29 -13.08
CA ALA A 20 -17.90 25.72 -11.78
C ALA A 20 -16.81 25.38 -10.75
N ASN A 21 -16.46 26.34 -9.90
CA ASN A 21 -15.53 26.04 -8.80
C ASN A 21 -16.23 25.05 -7.88
N TYR A 22 -15.68 23.83 -7.74
CA TYR A 22 -16.29 22.77 -6.94
C TYR A 22 -16.50 23.21 -5.48
N PHE A 23 -15.62 24.09 -4.97
CA PHE A 23 -15.66 24.65 -3.62
C PHE A 23 -16.25 26.07 -3.58
N GLU A 24 -17.06 26.46 -4.57
CA GLU A 24 -17.68 27.79 -4.57
C GLU A 24 -18.49 28.03 -3.29
N GLY A 25 -18.08 29.03 -2.51
CA GLY A 25 -18.73 29.40 -1.25
C GLY A 25 -18.30 28.57 -0.03
N ILE A 26 -17.38 27.61 -0.20
CA ILE A 26 -16.77 26.84 0.89
C ILE A 26 -15.47 27.53 1.32
N GLN A 27 -15.31 27.76 2.62
CA GLN A 27 -14.06 28.25 3.18
C GLN A 27 -13.12 27.07 3.35
N ARG A 28 -11.89 27.19 2.84
CA ARG A 28 -10.85 26.17 3.00
C ARG A 28 -9.59 26.78 3.57
N ASP A 29 -8.71 25.93 4.06
CA ASP A 29 -7.41 26.37 4.53
C ASP A 29 -6.55 26.98 3.41
N GLU A 30 -5.84 28.07 3.73
CA GLU A 30 -5.05 28.82 2.75
C GLU A 30 -4.04 27.93 2.00
N PHE A 31 -3.39 26.97 2.68
CA PHE A 31 -2.43 26.09 2.04
C PHE A 31 -3.09 25.27 0.93
N PHE A 32 -4.24 24.65 1.21
CA PHE A 32 -4.94 23.78 0.27
C PHE A 32 -5.64 24.56 -0.84
N GLU A 33 -6.16 25.76 -0.56
CA GLU A 33 -6.65 26.67 -1.60
C GLU A 33 -5.57 27.02 -2.63
N LYS A 34 -4.32 27.28 -2.18
CA LYS A 34 -3.22 27.63 -3.08
C LYS A 34 -2.83 26.51 -4.04
N ILE A 35 -2.99 25.25 -3.61
CA ILE A 35 -2.52 24.07 -4.33
C ILE A 35 -3.65 23.24 -4.96
N GLU A 36 -4.89 23.71 -4.84
CA GLU A 36 -6.03 23.08 -5.51
C GLU A 36 -5.87 23.22 -7.03
N LEU A 37 -5.70 22.09 -7.71
CA LEU A 37 -5.38 22.02 -9.15
C LEU A 37 -4.17 22.88 -9.58
N ASN A 38 -3.21 23.08 -8.66
CA ASN A 38 -2.01 23.87 -8.90
C ASN A 38 -0.79 23.16 -8.27
N MET A 39 -0.19 22.23 -9.02
CA MET A 39 0.72 21.19 -8.52
C MET A 39 2.00 21.82 -7.95
N PRO A 40 2.21 21.79 -6.63
CA PRO A 40 3.48 22.16 -6.06
C PRO A 40 4.49 21.02 -6.23
N THR A 41 5.77 21.36 -6.07
CA THR A 41 6.82 20.38 -5.78
C THR A 41 7.32 20.61 -4.36
N ILE A 42 7.33 19.56 -3.54
CA ILE A 42 8.02 19.55 -2.25
C ILE A 42 9.34 18.81 -2.45
N ARG A 43 10.45 19.56 -2.43
CA ARG A 43 11.79 18.98 -2.39
C ARG A 43 12.25 18.89 -0.95
N ILE A 44 12.56 17.67 -0.49
CA ILE A 44 13.17 17.41 0.80
C ILE A 44 14.68 17.38 0.61
N ASN A 45 15.38 18.30 1.26
CA ASN A 45 16.84 18.42 1.17
C ASN A 45 17.47 17.71 2.37
N LEU A 46 18.27 16.68 2.08
CA LEU A 46 19.03 15.87 3.03
C LEU A 46 20.53 16.05 2.78
N SER A 47 21.35 15.95 3.84
CA SER A 47 22.80 15.83 3.66
C SER A 47 23.15 14.53 2.91
N ASP A 48 24.32 14.47 2.28
CA ASP A 48 24.77 13.25 1.58
C ASP A 48 24.77 12.02 2.51
N GLU A 49 25.22 12.19 3.76
CA GLU A 49 25.19 11.14 4.77
C GLU A 49 23.75 10.69 5.09
N ALA A 50 22.86 11.65 5.35
CA ALA A 50 21.46 11.35 5.64
C ALA A 50 20.77 10.66 4.45
N TYR A 51 21.05 11.10 3.22
CA TYR A 51 20.47 10.50 2.02
C TYR A 51 21.01 9.09 1.73
N ASN A 52 22.30 8.86 1.98
CA ASN A 52 22.87 7.51 1.88
C ASN A 52 22.28 6.58 2.94
N ASN A 53 22.10 7.05 4.17
CA ASN A 53 21.44 6.29 5.22
C ASN A 53 19.98 5.97 4.87
N PHE A 54 19.25 6.90 4.23
CA PHE A 54 17.89 6.67 3.74
C PHE A 54 17.84 5.48 2.77
N LYS A 55 18.69 5.50 1.74
CA LYS A 55 18.78 4.40 0.77
C LYS A 55 19.23 3.09 1.42
N LEU A 56 20.23 3.16 2.30
CA LEU A 56 20.76 2.01 3.01
C LEU A 56 19.69 1.33 3.87
N THR A 57 18.82 2.09 4.54
CA THR A 57 17.71 1.51 5.32
C THR A 57 16.87 0.56 4.48
N PHE A 58 16.43 0.98 3.29
CA PHE A 58 15.61 0.13 2.43
C PHE A 58 16.38 -1.02 1.77
N GLN A 59 17.64 -0.78 1.40
CA GLN A 59 18.51 -1.84 0.91
C GLN A 59 18.69 -2.95 1.95
N CYS A 60 18.91 -2.58 3.22
CA CYS A 60 19.06 -3.54 4.30
C CYS A 60 17.76 -4.26 4.64
N LEU A 61 16.60 -3.57 4.61
CA LEU A 61 15.30 -4.22 4.76
C LEU A 61 15.08 -5.32 3.71
N TYR A 62 15.61 -5.15 2.50
CA TYR A 62 15.59 -6.16 1.45
C TYR A 62 16.64 -7.26 1.68
N ASP A 63 17.93 -6.91 1.76
CA ASP A 63 19.04 -7.88 1.75
C ASP A 63 19.08 -8.78 3.00
N THR A 64 18.68 -8.24 4.16
CA THR A 64 18.64 -9.00 5.42
C THR A 64 17.31 -9.71 5.64
N HIS A 65 16.39 -9.65 4.66
CA HIS A 65 15.16 -10.41 4.74
C HIS A 65 15.45 -11.92 4.72
N PRO A 66 14.73 -12.75 5.50
CA PRO A 66 15.05 -14.18 5.64
C PRO A 66 14.91 -15.01 4.35
N SER A 67 14.27 -14.46 3.31
CA SER A 67 14.16 -15.10 2.00
C SER A 67 15.44 -14.98 1.16
N TYR A 68 16.33 -14.05 1.50
CA TYR A 68 17.58 -13.81 0.77
C TYR A 68 18.81 -14.06 1.64
N GLU A 69 18.78 -13.60 2.91
CA GLU A 69 19.90 -13.68 3.87
C GLU A 69 21.25 -13.35 3.21
N SER A 70 21.27 -12.26 2.43
CA SER A 70 22.39 -11.91 1.57
C SER A 70 23.53 -11.29 2.36
N PHE A 71 24.76 -11.59 1.97
CA PHE A 71 25.92 -10.90 2.50
C PHE A 71 25.92 -9.44 2.01
N ASN A 72 25.71 -8.50 2.92
CA ASN A 72 25.85 -7.06 2.66
C ASN A 72 26.62 -6.39 3.79
N GLU A 73 27.90 -6.11 3.56
CA GLU A 73 28.79 -5.48 4.53
C GLU A 73 28.37 -4.05 4.90
N ASP A 74 27.77 -3.29 3.97
CA ASP A 74 27.27 -1.94 4.26
C ASP A 74 26.13 -1.99 5.28
N CYS A 75 25.25 -3.00 5.19
CA CYS A 75 24.23 -3.24 6.20
C CYS A 75 24.81 -3.63 7.56
N TYR A 76 25.93 -4.35 7.56
CA TYR A 76 26.59 -4.74 8.80
C TYR A 76 27.35 -3.59 9.44
N LYS A 77 27.72 -2.58 8.66
CA LYS A 77 28.36 -1.33 9.08
C LYS A 77 27.40 -0.16 9.21
N ALA A 78 26.10 -0.41 9.10
CA ALA A 78 25.11 0.65 9.13
C ALA A 78 25.12 1.41 10.48
N PRO A 79 24.75 2.71 10.51
CA PRO A 79 24.87 3.54 11.71
C PRO A 79 24.05 3.08 12.92
N TRP A 80 23.04 2.24 12.71
CA TRP A 80 22.19 1.69 13.77
C TRP A 80 22.73 0.39 14.39
N VAL A 81 23.83 -0.15 13.87
CA VAL A 81 24.40 -1.41 14.35
C VAL A 81 25.20 -1.17 15.63
N ASN A 82 24.79 -1.83 16.71
CA ASN A 82 25.50 -1.83 17.99
C ASN A 82 26.18 -3.19 18.23
N TYR A 83 27.44 -3.32 17.84
CA TYR A 83 28.18 -4.59 17.92
C TYR A 83 28.31 -5.12 19.34
N ASN A 84 28.44 -4.24 20.34
CA ASN A 84 28.55 -4.65 21.74
C ASN A 84 27.23 -5.27 22.23
N GLU A 85 26.08 -4.65 21.94
CA GLU A 85 24.77 -5.23 22.28
C GLU A 85 24.57 -6.59 21.60
N ILE A 86 24.86 -6.66 20.29
CA ILE A 86 24.76 -7.90 19.52
C ILE A 86 25.67 -8.98 20.13
N MET A 87 26.94 -8.67 20.39
CA MET A 87 27.90 -9.62 20.96
C MET A 87 27.45 -10.11 22.34
N ASN A 88 26.94 -9.23 23.20
CA ASN A 88 26.40 -9.60 24.50
C ASN A 88 25.23 -10.60 24.36
N SER A 89 24.30 -10.35 23.43
CA SER A 89 23.21 -11.28 23.15
C SER A 89 23.70 -12.62 22.60
N LEU A 90 24.69 -12.63 21.71
CA LEU A 90 25.25 -13.87 21.15
C LEU A 90 25.95 -14.72 22.22
N VAL A 91 26.71 -14.09 23.13
CA VAL A 91 27.35 -14.78 24.25
C VAL A 91 26.31 -15.33 25.22
N GLN A 92 25.30 -14.54 25.59
CA GLN A 92 24.22 -14.96 26.49
C GLN A 92 23.43 -16.15 25.93
N ASN A 93 23.20 -16.17 24.62
CA ASN A 93 22.48 -17.25 23.93
C ASN A 93 23.37 -18.46 23.61
N GLY A 94 24.64 -18.47 24.04
CA GLY A 94 25.56 -19.60 23.82
C GLY A 94 25.97 -19.79 22.36
N VAL A 95 25.82 -18.75 21.52
CA VAL A 95 26.22 -18.78 20.11
C VAL A 95 27.74 -18.69 19.96
N ILE A 96 28.42 -18.01 20.90
CA ILE A 96 29.88 -17.84 20.90
C ILE A 96 30.55 -18.91 21.78
N ASP A 97 31.41 -19.73 21.17
CA ASP A 97 32.31 -20.64 21.88
C ASP A 97 33.60 -19.93 22.29
N ASN A 98 33.60 -19.43 23.52
CA ASN A 98 34.73 -18.67 24.09
C ASN A 98 36.06 -19.44 24.13
N THR A 99 36.03 -20.78 24.04
CA THR A 99 37.25 -21.60 24.07
C THR A 99 38.07 -21.52 22.79
N LYS A 100 37.45 -21.06 21.69
CA LYS A 100 38.10 -20.88 20.38
C LYS A 100 38.79 -19.53 20.22
N LEU A 101 38.56 -18.60 21.15
CA LEU A 101 39.06 -17.23 21.06
C LEU A 101 40.47 -17.09 21.61
N THR A 102 41.25 -16.23 20.98
CA THR A 102 42.51 -15.73 21.54
C THR A 102 42.26 -14.85 22.76
N PHE A 103 43.24 -14.69 23.64
CA PHE A 103 43.11 -13.79 24.81
C PHE A 103 42.74 -12.35 24.41
N GLU A 104 43.24 -11.87 23.28
CA GLU A 104 42.90 -10.55 22.74
C GLU A 104 41.42 -10.47 22.35
N GLN A 105 40.91 -11.45 21.60
CA GLN A 105 39.49 -11.53 21.23
C GLN A 105 38.57 -11.72 22.45
N GLN A 106 39.01 -12.45 23.47
CA GLN A 106 38.26 -12.60 24.72
C GLN A 106 38.06 -11.25 25.42
N ASN A 107 39.07 -10.38 25.43
CA ASN A 107 38.94 -9.03 25.99
C ASN A 107 37.99 -8.14 25.18
N GLN A 108 37.84 -8.40 23.88
CA GLN A 108 36.91 -7.68 23.01
C GLN A 108 35.43 -8.04 23.27
N LEU A 109 35.13 -9.21 23.84
CA LEU A 109 33.75 -9.63 24.13
C LEU A 109 33.00 -8.67 25.07
N THR A 110 33.73 -7.96 25.92
CA THR A 110 33.17 -6.98 26.86
C THR A 110 33.53 -5.54 26.49
N ASN A 111 34.06 -5.30 25.29
CA ASN A 111 34.47 -3.97 24.85
C ASN A 111 33.23 -3.15 24.44
N PRO A 112 32.92 -2.03 25.14
CA PRO A 112 31.79 -1.18 24.79
C PRO A 112 31.96 -0.46 23.43
N GLU A 113 33.18 -0.37 22.91
CA GLU A 113 33.51 0.25 21.61
C GLU A 113 33.93 -0.79 20.56
N LEU A 114 33.38 -2.01 20.63
CA LEU A 114 33.66 -3.08 19.66
C LEU A 114 33.35 -2.59 18.23
N ASN A 115 34.34 -2.69 17.33
CA ASN A 115 34.17 -2.32 15.93
C ASN A 115 33.83 -3.53 15.05
N TYR A 116 33.45 -3.27 13.79
CA TYR A 116 33.08 -4.31 12.83
C TYR A 116 34.17 -5.36 12.59
N ASP A 117 35.43 -4.96 12.45
CA ASP A 117 36.52 -5.87 12.08
C ASP A 117 36.79 -6.87 13.22
N ASP A 118 36.83 -6.37 14.47
CA ASP A 118 36.97 -7.19 15.67
C ASP A 118 35.74 -8.09 15.87
N PHE A 119 34.53 -7.54 15.69
CA PHE A 119 33.29 -8.30 15.74
C PHE A 119 33.29 -9.45 14.73
N SER A 120 33.52 -9.15 13.44
CA SER A 120 33.58 -10.12 12.34
C SER A 120 34.65 -11.19 12.57
N SER A 121 35.83 -10.79 13.07
CA SER A 121 36.91 -11.70 13.46
C SER A 121 36.45 -12.71 14.51
N ILE A 122 35.79 -12.25 15.57
CA ILE A 122 35.23 -13.13 16.63
C ILE A 122 34.17 -14.08 16.04
N ILE A 123 33.22 -13.56 15.25
CA ILE A 123 32.15 -14.36 14.65
C ILE A 123 32.75 -15.48 13.77
N SER A 124 33.74 -15.15 12.93
CA SER A 124 34.34 -16.12 12.00
C SER A 124 35.02 -17.32 12.68
N VAL A 125 35.47 -17.15 13.93
CA VAL A 125 36.23 -18.17 14.68
C VAL A 125 35.36 -18.92 15.69
N ALA A 126 34.51 -18.20 16.42
CA ALA A 126 33.87 -18.73 17.62
C ALA A 126 32.34 -18.86 17.52
N SER A 127 31.70 -18.25 16.53
CA SER A 127 30.23 -18.29 16.41
C SER A 127 29.75 -19.60 15.79
N SER A 128 28.64 -20.13 16.29
CA SER A 128 27.87 -21.18 15.62
C SER A 128 26.97 -20.64 14.49
N LEU A 129 26.75 -19.33 14.42
CA LEU A 129 25.99 -18.64 13.38
C LEU A 129 26.89 -17.83 12.44
N SER A 130 26.53 -17.77 11.16
CA SER A 130 27.21 -16.92 10.17
C SER A 130 26.82 -15.44 10.32
N LEU A 131 27.63 -14.52 9.77
CA LEU A 131 27.29 -13.09 9.74
C LEU A 131 25.93 -12.81 9.06
N PRO A 132 25.63 -13.32 7.85
CA PRO A 132 24.30 -13.16 7.26
C PRO A 132 23.17 -13.69 8.13
N THR A 133 23.39 -14.81 8.84
CA THR A 133 22.39 -15.34 9.77
C THR A 133 22.19 -14.40 10.96
N ILE A 134 23.25 -13.86 11.56
CA ILE A 134 23.16 -12.93 12.70
C ILE A 134 22.41 -11.65 12.31
N PHE A 135 22.70 -11.11 11.12
CA PHE A 135 22.07 -9.89 10.62
C PHE A 135 20.71 -10.11 9.95
N SER A 136 20.33 -11.37 9.69
CA SER A 136 19.01 -11.71 9.19
C SER A 136 17.94 -11.25 10.19
N GLN A 137 16.88 -10.66 9.66
CA GLN A 137 15.73 -10.21 10.46
C GLN A 137 15.07 -11.39 11.22
N ARG A 138 15.36 -12.64 10.83
CA ARG A 138 14.91 -13.87 11.51
C ARG A 138 15.42 -13.98 12.94
N GLN A 139 16.65 -13.53 13.22
CA GLN A 139 17.31 -13.82 14.50
C GLN A 139 17.07 -12.73 15.57
N SER A 140 16.47 -11.60 15.20
CA SER A 140 16.21 -10.46 16.09
C SER A 140 17.43 -9.88 16.82
N TYR A 141 18.66 -10.23 16.43
CA TYR A 141 19.89 -9.64 16.99
C TYR A 141 20.12 -8.21 16.51
N VAL A 142 19.68 -7.90 15.28
CA VAL A 142 19.86 -6.58 14.65
C VAL A 142 18.51 -6.04 14.25
N PHE A 143 18.20 -4.84 14.73
CA PHE A 143 16.97 -4.13 14.38
C PHE A 143 17.27 -3.01 13.39
N ILE A 144 16.53 -2.97 12.27
CA ILE A 144 16.61 -1.88 11.30
C ILE A 144 15.55 -0.84 11.69
N PRO A 145 15.95 0.38 12.12
CA PRO A 145 14.99 1.39 12.53
C PRO A 145 14.23 1.97 11.33
N SER A 146 13.02 2.46 11.59
CA SER A 146 12.34 3.34 10.62
C SER A 146 13.14 4.62 10.43
N TYR A 147 13.28 5.07 9.19
CA TYR A 147 14.15 6.20 8.87
C TYR A 147 13.57 7.55 9.34
N GLU A 148 14.42 8.36 9.97
CA GLU A 148 14.11 9.72 10.41
C GLU A 148 15.36 10.62 10.31
N GLU A 149 15.17 11.85 9.82
CA GLU A 149 16.15 12.93 9.85
C GLU A 149 15.55 14.17 10.55
N LYS A 150 16.26 14.73 11.53
CA LYS A 150 15.77 15.86 12.34
C LYS A 150 16.26 17.22 11.85
N LYS A 151 17.15 17.25 10.87
CA LYS A 151 17.86 18.44 10.36
C LYS A 151 17.71 18.63 8.85
N ALA A 152 16.68 18.04 8.25
CA ALA A 152 16.35 18.28 6.86
C ALA A 152 15.92 19.75 6.65
N SER A 153 15.88 20.17 5.39
CA SER A 153 15.09 21.33 4.97
C SER A 153 14.13 20.93 3.88
N ILE A 154 13.14 21.77 3.59
CA ILE A 154 12.26 21.59 2.43
C ILE A 154 12.23 22.86 1.59
N ASP A 155 12.15 22.68 0.28
CA ASP A 155 11.75 23.72 -0.67
C ASP A 155 10.35 23.40 -1.17
N PHE A 156 9.40 24.27 -0.86
CA PHE A 156 8.08 24.25 -1.46
C PHE A 156 8.08 25.14 -2.70
N ILE A 157 7.88 24.54 -3.87
CA ILE A 157 7.97 25.21 -5.16
C ILE A 157 6.58 25.25 -5.77
N LEU A 158 6.04 26.45 -5.98
CA LEU A 158 4.73 26.66 -6.59
C LEU A 158 4.84 27.77 -7.63
N ASN A 159 4.44 27.50 -8.87
CA ASN A 159 4.52 28.46 -9.99
C ASN A 159 5.92 29.10 -10.18
N GLY A 160 6.97 28.35 -9.85
CA GLY A 160 8.37 28.81 -9.94
C GLY A 160 8.85 29.63 -8.73
N GLU A 161 7.97 29.99 -7.80
CA GLU A 161 8.35 30.60 -6.53
C GLU A 161 8.77 29.53 -5.52
N ILE A 162 9.86 29.79 -4.79
CA ILE A 162 10.42 28.85 -3.82
C ILE A 162 10.23 29.41 -2.41
N THR A 163 9.57 28.63 -1.55
CA THR A 163 9.46 28.87 -0.11
C THR A 163 10.25 27.81 0.64
N THR A 164 11.39 28.19 1.21
CA THR A 164 12.27 27.27 1.96
C THR A 164 11.91 27.25 3.45
N LYS A 165 11.91 26.05 4.06
CA LYS A 165 11.81 25.86 5.52
C LYS A 165 12.97 25.04 6.01
N GLU A 166 13.75 25.64 6.91
CA GLU A 166 14.89 25.02 7.58
C GLU A 166 14.47 24.28 8.84
N LYS A 167 15.28 23.31 9.29
CA LYS A 167 15.04 22.51 10.51
C LYS A 167 13.70 21.79 10.47
N VAL A 168 13.54 20.97 9.43
CA VAL A 168 12.43 20.06 9.25
C VAL A 168 12.81 18.70 9.80
N LYS A 169 11.90 18.12 10.57
CA LYS A 169 11.92 16.69 10.88
C LYS A 169 11.21 15.97 9.73
N PHE A 170 11.95 15.10 9.06
CA PHE A 170 11.48 14.24 7.98
C PHE A 170 11.55 12.78 8.45
N SER A 171 10.50 11.99 8.22
CA SER A 171 10.53 10.56 8.51
C SER A 171 9.67 9.77 7.54
N VAL A 172 9.91 8.46 7.46
CA VAL A 172 9.00 7.53 6.79
C VAL A 172 7.69 7.46 7.59
N GLY A 173 6.56 7.46 6.87
CA GLY A 173 5.21 7.41 7.42
C GLY A 173 4.50 6.08 7.15
N GLY A 174 3.32 5.94 7.75
CA GLY A 174 2.48 4.74 7.66
C GLY A 174 2.84 3.66 8.69
N LYS A 175 1.92 2.72 8.91
CA LYS A 175 2.13 1.48 9.69
C LYS A 175 2.22 0.31 8.72
N TYR A 176 1.08 -0.13 8.20
CA TYR A 176 1.00 -1.18 7.18
C TYR A 176 1.69 -0.76 5.87
N THR A 177 1.55 0.50 5.45
CA THR A 177 2.00 0.93 4.12
C THR A 177 3.52 0.98 3.92
N GLN A 178 4.31 0.74 4.97
CA GLN A 178 5.77 0.64 4.86
C GLN A 178 6.24 -0.59 4.07
N VAL A 179 5.37 -1.62 3.94
CA VAL A 179 5.68 -2.86 3.21
C VAL A 179 5.65 -2.70 1.69
N PHE A 180 5.02 -1.64 1.17
CA PHE A 180 4.98 -1.35 -0.27
C PHE A 180 6.28 -0.71 -0.76
N GLU A 181 6.50 -0.77 -2.07
CA GLU A 181 7.71 -0.27 -2.71
C GLU A 181 7.81 1.26 -2.62
N LYS A 182 6.68 1.96 -2.70
CA LYS A 182 6.63 3.42 -2.66
C LYS A 182 6.31 3.93 -1.24
N PRO A 183 7.32 4.41 -0.48
CA PRO A 183 7.13 4.82 0.90
C PRO A 183 6.35 6.13 0.99
N GLN A 184 5.76 6.36 2.15
CA GLN A 184 5.08 7.60 2.52
C GLN A 184 5.95 8.40 3.47
N PHE A 185 5.71 9.70 3.59
CA PHE A 185 6.56 10.58 4.40
C PHE A 185 5.79 11.49 5.33
N ASN A 186 6.44 11.84 6.43
CA ASN A 186 5.97 12.84 7.39
C ASN A 186 6.92 14.02 7.40
N ILE A 187 6.36 15.22 7.36
CA ILE A 187 7.09 16.48 7.43
C ILE A 187 6.60 17.23 8.66
N GLN A 188 7.54 17.61 9.53
CA GLN A 188 7.27 18.48 10.67
C GLN A 188 8.24 19.65 10.67
N ILE A 189 7.71 20.85 10.39
CA ILE A 189 8.43 22.11 10.37
C ILE A 189 8.58 22.59 11.82
N LYS A 190 9.81 22.70 12.31
CA LYS A 190 10.07 23.11 13.71
C LYS A 190 10.05 24.61 13.90
N ASN A 191 10.46 25.37 12.88
CA ASN A 191 10.59 26.82 12.94
C ASN A 191 9.70 27.49 11.90
N GLY A 192 8.61 28.10 12.37
CA GLY A 192 7.58 28.69 11.51
C GLY A 192 6.61 27.63 10.99
N ASP A 193 5.99 27.93 9.85
CA ASP A 193 4.98 27.12 9.18
C ASP A 193 5.13 27.28 7.65
N LEU A 194 4.46 26.43 6.88
CA LEU A 194 4.28 26.57 5.45
C LEU A 194 2.81 26.93 5.20
N PHE A 195 2.53 28.23 5.05
CA PHE A 195 1.17 28.77 4.88
C PHE A 195 0.22 28.28 5.98
N GLY A 196 0.64 28.41 7.24
CA GLY A 196 -0.14 27.96 8.41
C GLY A 196 0.08 26.50 8.81
N LYS A 197 0.64 25.64 7.93
CA LYS A 197 0.86 24.22 8.22
C LYS A 197 2.23 23.95 8.83
N LYS A 198 2.28 23.29 10.00
CA LYS A 198 3.55 22.79 10.59
C LYS A 198 3.76 21.31 10.35
N ASN A 199 2.68 20.55 10.21
CA ASN A 199 2.73 19.11 10.03
C ASN A 199 2.02 18.71 8.74
N LEU A 200 2.73 18.00 7.86
CA LEU A 200 2.21 17.50 6.60
C LEU A 200 2.49 16.00 6.48
N ARG A 201 1.57 15.28 5.85
CA ARG A 201 1.73 13.87 5.47
C ARG A 201 1.75 13.81 3.95
N LEU A 202 2.75 13.12 3.40
CA LEU A 202 2.89 12.83 1.99
C LEU A 202 2.55 11.34 1.79
N ARG A 203 1.36 11.09 1.27
CA ARG A 203 0.82 9.75 1.06
C ARG A 203 1.10 9.28 -0.37
N SER A 204 1.59 8.05 -0.50
CA SER A 204 1.92 7.47 -1.80
C SER A 204 0.70 7.01 -2.58
N GLU A 205 -0.45 6.84 -1.89
CA GLU A 205 -1.71 6.30 -2.42
C GLU A 205 -1.51 5.01 -3.25
N VAL A 206 -0.46 4.23 -2.95
CA VAL A 206 -0.08 3.02 -3.70
C VAL A 206 -1.18 1.96 -3.71
N ILE A 207 -2.03 1.95 -2.68
CA ILE A 207 -3.13 1.01 -2.54
C ILE A 207 -4.38 1.45 -3.34
N ASP A 208 -4.47 2.70 -3.75
CA ASP A 208 -5.63 3.20 -4.51
C ASP A 208 -5.32 3.20 -6.01
N PRO A 209 -5.86 2.24 -6.80
CA PRO A 209 -5.63 2.24 -8.24
C PRO A 209 -6.14 3.51 -8.91
N SER A 210 -7.15 4.19 -8.33
CA SER A 210 -7.67 5.46 -8.82
C SER A 210 -6.86 6.68 -8.36
N PHE A 211 -6.08 6.63 -7.27
CA PHE A 211 -5.41 7.78 -6.68
C PHE A 211 -6.35 8.95 -6.27
N LEU A 212 -7.66 8.70 -6.15
CA LEU A 212 -8.69 9.72 -5.96
C LEU A 212 -9.45 9.60 -4.64
N ARG A 213 -9.50 8.41 -4.01
CA ARG A 213 -10.42 8.15 -2.89
C ARG A 213 -10.20 9.07 -1.71
N SER A 214 -8.96 9.17 -1.24
CA SER A 214 -8.58 10.07 -0.16
C SER A 214 -8.93 11.53 -0.48
N LYS A 215 -8.68 11.97 -1.73
CA LYS A 215 -8.99 13.34 -2.16
C LYS A 215 -10.50 13.59 -2.17
N ILE A 216 -11.30 12.68 -2.74
CA ILE A 216 -12.75 12.82 -2.80
C ILE A 216 -13.36 12.74 -1.40
N GLY A 217 -12.84 11.90 -0.52
CA GLY A 217 -13.23 11.83 0.89
C GLY A 217 -13.05 13.17 1.59
N CYS A 218 -11.85 13.75 1.50
CA CYS A 218 -11.57 15.10 2.04
C CYS A 218 -12.43 16.19 1.37
N ASP A 219 -12.62 16.13 0.05
CA ASP A 219 -13.47 17.07 -0.67
C ASP A 219 -14.93 17.04 -0.19
N LEU A 220 -15.45 15.85 0.13
CA LEU A 220 -16.77 15.68 0.73
C LEU A 220 -16.82 16.23 2.15
N THR A 221 -15.79 16.02 2.98
CA THR A 221 -15.78 16.57 4.33
C THR A 221 -15.76 18.10 4.32
N ASP A 222 -15.04 18.71 3.39
CA ASP A 222 -15.01 20.17 3.20
C ASP A 222 -16.38 20.71 2.80
N ILE A 223 -17.07 20.07 1.84
CA ILE A 223 -18.41 20.49 1.39
C ILE A 223 -19.46 20.31 2.48
N LEU A 224 -19.34 19.26 3.28
CA LEU A 224 -20.29 18.91 4.33
C LEU A 224 -20.05 19.67 5.64
N ASP A 225 -18.98 20.47 5.71
CA ASP A 225 -18.49 21.15 6.91
C ASP A 225 -18.26 20.15 8.07
N LEU A 226 -17.67 19.00 7.73
CA LEU A 226 -17.28 17.97 8.69
C LEU A 226 -15.83 18.23 9.13
N PRO A 227 -15.54 18.26 10.45
CA PRO A 227 -14.22 18.57 10.94
C PRO A 227 -13.26 17.42 10.62
N SER A 228 -12.45 17.61 9.58
CA SER A 228 -11.49 16.62 9.08
C SER A 228 -10.20 17.27 8.57
N VAL A 229 -9.27 16.43 8.16
CA VAL A 229 -8.06 16.86 7.46
C VAL A 229 -8.39 17.26 6.02
N GLU A 230 -7.65 18.23 5.50
CA GLU A 230 -7.74 18.63 4.09
C GLU A 230 -6.62 17.97 3.27
N ALA A 231 -6.86 17.78 1.97
CA ALA A 231 -5.89 17.14 1.07
C ALA A 231 -5.84 17.76 -0.33
N SER A 232 -4.66 17.68 -0.94
CA SER A 232 -4.40 17.95 -2.36
C SER A 232 -3.20 17.10 -2.82
N TYR A 233 -2.58 17.45 -3.94
CA TYR A 233 -1.49 16.70 -4.54
C TYR A 233 -0.19 17.50 -4.55
N THR A 234 0.93 16.80 -4.58
CA THR A 234 2.27 17.38 -4.75
C THR A 234 3.16 16.41 -5.49
N LYS A 235 4.09 16.93 -6.30
CA LYS A 235 5.27 16.17 -6.69
C LYS A 235 6.27 16.17 -5.54
N VAL A 236 6.97 15.05 -5.32
CA VAL A 236 7.97 14.93 -4.24
C VAL A 236 9.33 14.64 -4.83
N LEU A 237 10.34 15.37 -4.36
CA LEU A 237 11.74 15.09 -4.62
C LEU A 237 12.45 14.85 -3.29
N ILE A 238 13.37 13.90 -3.23
CA ILE A 238 14.38 13.84 -2.17
C ILE A 238 15.71 14.20 -2.82
N ASN A 239 16.28 15.34 -2.41
CA ASN A 239 17.36 16.01 -3.12
C ASN A 239 16.99 16.24 -4.59
N ASN A 240 17.64 15.54 -5.52
CA ASN A 240 17.37 15.60 -6.96
C ASN A 240 16.64 14.36 -7.48
N ASP A 241 16.36 13.39 -6.62
CA ASP A 241 15.79 12.11 -7.03
C ASP A 241 14.26 12.21 -7.00
N ASP A 242 13.64 11.77 -8.09
CA ASP A 242 12.20 11.86 -8.28
C ASP A 242 11.47 10.78 -7.49
N MET A 243 10.65 11.20 -6.54
CA MET A 243 9.81 10.29 -5.76
C MET A 243 8.42 10.12 -6.38
N GLY A 244 8.07 10.96 -7.36
CA GLY A 244 6.79 10.90 -8.07
C GLY A 244 5.67 11.70 -7.41
N LEU A 245 4.44 11.30 -7.72
CA LEU A 245 3.21 11.95 -7.27
C LEU A 245 2.81 11.46 -5.87
N TYR A 246 2.41 12.39 -5.01
CA TYR A 246 1.89 12.10 -3.68
C TYR A 246 0.62 12.91 -3.42
N LEU A 247 -0.27 12.38 -2.59
CA LEU A 247 -1.29 13.17 -1.92
C LEU A 247 -0.65 13.85 -0.70
N VAL A 248 -0.76 15.17 -0.60
CA VAL A 248 -0.38 15.94 0.60
C VAL A 248 -1.62 16.22 1.42
N ARG A 249 -1.56 15.92 2.71
CA ARG A 249 -2.62 16.24 3.68
C ARG A 249 -2.05 16.80 4.97
N ASP A 250 -2.88 17.51 5.73
CA ASP A 250 -2.53 17.89 7.09
C ASP A 250 -2.85 16.75 8.08
N THR A 251 -2.71 17.02 9.37
CA THR A 251 -2.83 16.01 10.42
C THR A 251 -3.35 16.66 11.69
N PHE A 252 -4.18 15.93 12.44
CA PHE A 252 -4.63 16.38 13.75
C PHE A 252 -3.46 16.49 14.72
N LYS A 253 -3.12 17.73 15.03
CA LYS A 253 -2.11 18.18 16.00
C LYS A 253 -2.57 19.50 16.60
N SER A 254 -1.87 20.00 17.61
CA SER A 254 -2.23 21.24 18.28
C SER A 254 -2.32 22.46 17.35
N ASP A 255 -1.50 22.52 16.30
CA ASP A 255 -1.58 23.59 15.27
C ASP A 255 -2.84 23.48 14.39
N TRP A 256 -3.32 22.26 14.11
CA TRP A 256 -4.58 22.06 13.41
C TRP A 256 -5.77 22.52 14.27
N ILE A 257 -5.75 22.23 15.57
CA ILE A 257 -6.77 22.68 16.52
C ILE A 257 -6.76 24.20 16.69
N GLU A 258 -5.58 24.82 16.76
CA GLU A 258 -5.44 26.28 16.79
C GLU A 258 -6.06 26.93 15.55
N THR A 259 -5.80 26.36 14.37
CA THR A 259 -6.30 26.89 13.09
C THR A 259 -7.82 26.77 12.97
N ASN A 260 -8.39 25.62 13.34
CA ASN A 260 -9.80 25.32 13.11
C ASN A 260 -10.73 25.71 14.28
N PHE A 261 -10.23 25.73 15.51
CA PHE A 261 -11.03 25.99 16.72
C PHE A 261 -10.54 27.20 17.53
N GLY A 262 -9.39 27.80 17.16
CA GLY A 262 -8.82 28.94 17.85
C GLY A 262 -8.22 28.61 19.23
N GLU A 263 -8.02 27.32 19.55
CA GLU A 263 -7.42 26.89 20.82
C GLU A 263 -5.92 26.66 20.65
N VAL A 264 -5.14 27.62 21.14
CA VAL A 264 -3.67 27.58 21.10
C VAL A 264 -3.13 26.56 22.10
N ASN A 265 -2.20 25.70 21.66
CA ASN A 265 -1.54 24.68 22.49
C ASN A 265 -2.52 23.77 23.26
N THR A 266 -3.56 23.28 22.58
CA THR A 266 -4.48 22.33 23.22
C THR A 266 -3.73 21.11 23.76
N THR A 267 -4.20 20.61 24.90
CA THR A 267 -3.78 19.31 25.47
C THR A 267 -4.94 18.32 25.47
N SER A 268 -6.02 18.63 24.75
CA SER A 268 -7.32 17.94 24.81
C SER A 268 -7.64 17.19 23.51
N LEU A 269 -6.60 16.78 22.79
CA LEU A 269 -6.67 15.98 21.56
C LEU A 269 -6.21 14.55 21.85
N TYR A 270 -6.95 13.57 21.34
CA TYR A 270 -6.77 12.15 21.64
C TYR A 270 -6.76 11.32 20.36
N GLU A 271 -5.71 10.52 20.18
CA GLU A 271 -5.54 9.59 19.06
C GLU A 271 -6.16 8.25 19.43
N CYS A 272 -6.95 7.66 18.53
CA CYS A 272 -7.68 6.42 18.79
C CYS A 272 -7.09 5.23 18.01
N ASP A 273 -7.07 4.06 18.65
CA ASP A 273 -6.67 2.77 18.08
C ASP A 273 -7.23 1.65 18.99
N ALA A 274 -7.57 0.50 18.41
CA ALA A 274 -8.01 -0.67 19.17
C ALA A 274 -6.93 -1.16 20.17
N GLU A 275 -5.65 -0.85 19.94
CA GLU A 275 -4.53 -1.18 20.82
C GLU A 275 -4.51 -0.34 22.12
N TYR A 276 -5.26 0.77 22.17
CA TYR A 276 -5.22 1.72 23.30
C TYR A 276 -6.20 1.43 24.43
N GLY A 277 -7.09 0.45 24.26
CA GLY A 277 -8.07 0.10 25.28
C GLY A 277 -9.01 -1.02 24.85
N SER A 278 -9.96 -1.35 25.73
CA SER A 278 -10.98 -2.37 25.49
C SER A 278 -12.40 -1.85 25.73
N SER A 279 -12.59 -0.54 25.62
CA SER A 279 -13.91 0.09 25.71
C SER A 279 -14.74 -0.25 24.47
N PHE A 280 -16.04 -0.46 24.67
CA PHE A 280 -17.02 -0.59 23.57
C PHE A 280 -17.49 0.76 23.01
N TYR A 281 -16.93 1.87 23.53
CA TYR A 281 -17.12 3.22 23.01
C TYR A 281 -15.92 3.62 22.15
N PHE A 282 -15.04 4.48 22.65
CA PHE A 282 -13.80 4.88 21.99
C PHE A 282 -12.61 4.30 22.75
N ASN A 283 -11.51 4.04 22.05
CA ASN A 283 -10.24 3.58 22.60
C ASN A 283 -9.13 4.54 22.18
N CYS A 284 -8.81 5.52 23.04
CA CYS A 284 -7.91 6.61 22.70
C CYS A 284 -6.93 6.94 23.83
N ILE A 285 -5.79 7.50 23.44
CA ILE A 285 -4.78 8.09 24.34
C ILE A 285 -4.59 9.56 23.99
N ASN A 286 -4.16 10.36 24.97
CA ASN A 286 -3.81 11.75 24.73
C ASN A 286 -2.68 11.85 23.71
N GLU A 287 -2.83 12.73 22.71
CA GLU A 287 -1.88 12.86 21.61
C GLU A 287 -0.49 13.29 22.10
N ASP A 288 -0.39 14.12 23.13
CA ASP A 288 0.91 14.64 23.61
C ASP A 288 1.55 13.71 24.64
N SER A 289 0.80 13.25 25.65
CA SER A 289 1.36 12.40 26.71
C SER A 289 1.47 10.93 26.30
N LYS A 290 0.74 10.51 25.26
CA LYS A 290 0.60 9.11 24.82
C LYS A 290 0.07 8.19 25.93
N GLU A 291 -0.79 8.73 26.78
CA GLU A 291 -1.42 8.01 27.89
C GLU A 291 -2.93 8.30 27.94
N ALA A 292 -3.72 7.37 28.47
CA ALA A 292 -5.13 7.58 28.78
C ALA A 292 -5.26 8.41 30.08
N ASP A 293 -5.46 9.72 29.94
CA ASP A 293 -5.55 10.63 31.08
C ASP A 293 -6.93 10.62 31.79
N ALA A 294 -7.02 11.39 32.88
CA ALA A 294 -8.26 11.51 33.65
C ALA A 294 -9.40 12.20 32.89
N GLN A 295 -9.10 13.15 31.99
CA GLN A 295 -10.13 13.83 31.21
C GLN A 295 -10.80 12.84 30.25
N TYR A 296 -10.02 12.03 29.55
CA TYR A 296 -10.53 10.96 28.69
C TYR A 296 -11.26 9.87 29.48
N THR A 297 -10.71 9.41 30.60
CA THR A 297 -11.34 8.36 31.41
C THR A 297 -12.70 8.81 31.95
N ASN A 298 -12.82 10.07 32.39
CA ASN A 298 -14.09 10.66 32.81
C ASN A 298 -15.11 10.78 31.65
N PHE A 299 -14.64 11.03 30.42
CA PHE A 299 -15.49 11.05 29.24
C PHE A 299 -16.07 9.68 28.93
N ILE A 300 -15.24 8.62 28.92
CA ILE A 300 -15.72 7.25 28.73
C ILE A 300 -16.72 6.86 29.83
N GLN A 301 -16.44 7.18 31.09
CA GLN A 301 -17.40 6.96 32.18
C GLN A 301 -18.72 7.71 31.95
N SER A 302 -18.67 8.94 31.42
CA SER A 302 -19.86 9.71 31.11
C SER A 302 -20.69 9.03 30.00
N LEU A 303 -20.04 8.51 28.96
CA LEU A 303 -20.69 7.70 27.91
C LEU A 303 -21.35 6.44 28.48
N GLU A 304 -20.65 5.71 29.36
CA GLU A 304 -21.17 4.49 30.00
C GLU A 304 -22.40 4.73 30.88
N THR A 305 -22.49 5.92 31.49
CA THR A 305 -23.58 6.26 32.41
C THR A 305 -24.78 6.90 31.73
N ALA A 306 -24.60 7.58 30.60
CA ALA A 306 -25.68 8.23 29.87
C ALA A 306 -26.75 7.21 29.44
N GLN A 307 -28.02 7.54 29.67
CA GLN A 307 -29.16 6.66 29.37
C GLN A 307 -30.06 7.22 28.25
N SER A 308 -29.79 8.43 27.77
CA SER A 308 -30.55 9.04 26.69
C SER A 308 -29.70 9.96 25.81
N GLU A 309 -30.24 10.26 24.62
CA GLU A 309 -29.63 11.21 23.68
C GLU A 309 -29.46 12.60 24.30
N GLU A 310 -30.43 13.06 25.11
CA GLU A 310 -30.37 14.37 25.78
C GLU A 310 -29.23 14.44 26.81
N GLU A 311 -28.93 13.34 27.51
CA GLU A 311 -27.80 13.27 28.43
C GLU A 311 -26.48 13.27 27.69
N LEU A 312 -26.34 12.45 26.63
CA LEU A 312 -25.15 12.45 25.75
C LEU A 312 -24.88 13.84 25.18
N SER A 313 -25.92 14.52 24.71
CA SER A 313 -25.84 15.83 24.09
C SER A 313 -25.35 16.94 25.03
N GLN A 314 -25.23 16.70 26.34
CA GLN A 314 -24.64 17.68 27.26
C GLN A 314 -23.12 17.76 27.15
N PHE A 315 -22.46 16.68 26.72
CA PHE A 315 -21.00 16.58 26.73
C PHE A 315 -20.40 15.99 25.44
N PHE A 316 -21.20 15.39 24.55
CA PHE A 316 -20.76 14.82 23.28
C PHE A 316 -21.59 15.38 22.11
N ASP A 317 -20.97 15.67 20.98
CA ASP A 317 -21.67 16.15 19.78
C ASP A 317 -22.34 15.00 19.03
N VAL A 318 -23.56 14.68 19.47
CA VAL A 318 -24.36 13.60 18.92
C VAL A 318 -24.76 13.85 17.46
N ASP A 319 -25.10 15.10 17.10
CA ASP A 319 -25.54 15.40 15.74
C ASP A 319 -24.38 15.23 14.74
N LEU A 320 -23.17 15.69 15.10
CA LEU A 320 -21.96 15.43 14.33
C LEU A 320 -21.67 13.92 14.22
N TYR A 321 -21.78 13.17 15.31
CA TYR A 321 -21.57 11.72 15.31
C TYR A 321 -22.55 10.99 14.38
N ILE A 322 -23.83 11.37 14.37
CA ILE A 322 -24.85 10.82 13.46
C ILE A 322 -24.51 11.17 12.01
N LYS A 323 -24.08 12.40 11.73
CA LYS A 323 -23.67 12.83 10.39
C LYS A 323 -22.47 12.03 9.88
N TRP A 324 -21.51 11.70 10.75
CA TRP A 324 -20.42 10.79 10.43
C TRP A 324 -20.90 9.37 10.09
N GLN A 325 -21.91 8.84 10.79
CA GLN A 325 -22.46 7.53 10.44
C GLN A 325 -23.16 7.54 9.08
N ALA A 326 -23.87 8.63 8.74
CA ALA A 326 -24.44 8.83 7.41
C ALA A 326 -23.36 8.91 6.33
N TYR A 327 -22.26 9.66 6.58
CA TYR A 327 -21.10 9.72 5.69
C TYR A 327 -20.51 8.33 5.44
N LYS A 328 -20.14 7.61 6.51
CA LYS A 328 -19.54 6.27 6.44
C LYS A 328 -20.41 5.30 5.65
N TYR A 329 -21.72 5.34 5.87
CA TYR A 329 -22.66 4.51 5.14
C TYR A 329 -22.71 4.81 3.64
N LEU A 330 -22.67 6.09 3.25
CA LEU A 330 -22.72 6.50 1.85
C LEU A 330 -21.39 6.23 1.12
N THR A 331 -20.26 6.49 1.77
CA THR A 331 -18.95 6.23 1.17
C THR A 331 -18.52 4.77 1.29
N GLY A 332 -19.22 3.93 2.06
CA GLY A 332 -18.83 2.54 2.25
C GLY A 332 -17.61 2.37 3.16
N SER A 333 -17.43 3.31 4.08
CA SER A 333 -16.26 3.41 4.93
C SER A 333 -16.29 2.37 6.06
N TRP A 334 -15.73 1.20 5.78
CA TRP A 334 -15.68 0.08 6.72
C TRP A 334 -14.52 0.20 7.73
N ASP A 335 -13.53 1.05 7.47
CA ASP A 335 -12.29 1.18 8.25
C ASP A 335 -12.31 2.34 9.27
N HIS A 336 -13.49 2.97 9.47
CA HIS A 336 -13.72 4.01 10.48
C HIS A 336 -14.63 3.52 11.62
N VAL A 337 -14.35 2.33 12.14
CA VAL A 337 -15.11 1.73 13.25
C VAL A 337 -14.83 2.51 14.55
N THR A 338 -15.87 2.88 15.30
CA THR A 338 -15.81 3.76 16.50
C THR A 338 -14.81 3.31 17.57
N THR A 339 -14.59 1.99 17.70
CA THR A 339 -13.68 1.41 18.69
C THR A 339 -12.23 1.26 18.22
N GLN A 340 -11.91 1.69 16.99
CA GLN A 340 -10.65 1.41 16.29
C GLN A 340 -9.91 2.70 15.87
N HIS A 341 -9.00 2.58 14.88
CA HIS A 341 -8.14 3.66 14.37
C HIS A 341 -8.87 4.61 13.39
N ASN A 342 -8.10 5.41 12.64
CA ASN A 342 -8.59 6.40 11.65
C ASN A 342 -9.50 7.51 12.23
N GLN A 343 -9.39 7.73 13.53
CA GLN A 343 -10.12 8.80 14.20
C GLN A 343 -9.36 9.40 15.37
N TYR A 344 -9.76 10.62 15.70
CA TYR A 344 -9.37 11.35 16.90
C TYR A 344 -10.62 11.78 17.67
N LEU A 345 -10.43 12.02 18.97
CA LEU A 345 -11.38 12.77 19.79
C LEU A 345 -10.76 14.11 20.20
N TYR A 346 -11.57 15.16 20.20
CA TYR A 346 -11.17 16.46 20.71
C TYR A 346 -12.23 16.99 21.69
N ASN A 347 -11.78 17.43 22.86
CA ASN A 347 -12.64 18.08 23.83
C ASN A 347 -12.66 19.60 23.60
N ASN A 348 -13.64 20.06 22.83
CA ASN A 348 -13.87 21.47 22.58
C ASN A 348 -14.63 22.11 23.75
N LYS A 349 -13.90 22.61 24.74
CA LYS A 349 -14.45 23.39 25.87
C LYS A 349 -15.59 22.67 26.62
N GLY A 350 -15.44 21.37 26.84
CA GLY A 350 -16.40 20.50 27.54
C GLY A 350 -17.32 19.71 26.63
N LYS A 351 -17.32 19.98 25.32
CA LYS A 351 -18.07 19.25 24.30
C LYS A 351 -17.12 18.42 23.45
N TRP A 352 -17.23 17.10 23.53
CA TRP A 352 -16.41 16.15 22.79
C TRP A 352 -16.91 15.98 21.37
N ILE A 353 -15.99 16.01 20.41
CA ILE A 353 -16.25 15.77 18.99
C ILE A 353 -15.33 14.68 18.46
N ASN A 354 -15.83 13.89 17.51
CA ASN A 354 -15.03 12.91 16.78
C ASN A 354 -14.56 13.49 15.44
N LEU A 355 -13.32 13.18 15.09
CA LEU A 355 -12.62 13.68 13.91
C LEU A 355 -12.13 12.48 13.09
N LEU A 356 -12.62 12.29 11.87
CA LEU A 356 -12.22 11.16 11.01
C LEU A 356 -11.12 11.58 10.01
N TYR A 357 -10.28 10.64 9.59
CA TYR A 357 -9.24 10.82 8.57
C TYR A 357 -8.81 9.48 7.95
N ASP A 358 -8.08 9.51 6.82
CA ASP A 358 -7.64 8.30 6.08
C ASP A 358 -8.79 7.64 5.30
N PHE A 359 -9.25 8.34 4.25
CA PHE A 359 -10.38 7.93 3.40
C PHE A 359 -9.95 7.10 2.18
N ASP A 360 -8.80 6.45 2.21
CA ASP A 360 -8.27 5.64 1.10
C ASP A 360 -9.08 4.35 0.87
N SER A 361 -9.70 3.83 1.93
CA SER A 361 -10.58 2.65 1.87
C SER A 361 -12.06 2.98 1.63
N ASP A 362 -12.40 4.24 1.36
CA ASP A 362 -13.75 4.66 1.00
C ASP A 362 -14.08 4.31 -0.47
N PHE A 363 -15.33 4.55 -0.86
CA PHE A 363 -15.87 4.35 -2.20
C PHE A 363 -15.70 2.90 -2.70
N GLY A 364 -16.04 1.95 -1.83
CA GLY A 364 -16.06 0.53 -2.14
C GLY A 364 -14.67 -0.07 -2.39
N ALA A 365 -13.65 0.37 -1.65
CA ALA A 365 -12.32 -0.24 -1.70
C ALA A 365 -12.14 -1.30 -0.61
N TYR A 366 -11.58 -2.44 -1.03
CA TYR A 366 -11.20 -3.59 -0.22
C TYR A 366 -12.37 -4.37 0.42
N LYS A 367 -12.06 -5.58 0.91
CA LYS A 367 -13.05 -6.53 1.44
C LYS A 367 -14.05 -6.96 0.34
N THR A 368 -15.33 -7.05 0.70
CA THR A 368 -16.44 -7.44 -0.19
C THR A 368 -17.52 -6.36 -0.13
N PRO A 369 -17.27 -5.19 -0.75
CA PRO A 369 -18.15 -4.04 -0.64
C PRO A 369 -19.42 -4.25 -1.46
N ASN A 370 -20.56 -3.78 -0.93
CA ASN A 370 -21.86 -3.89 -1.60
C ASN A 370 -22.64 -2.56 -1.50
N PRO A 371 -22.84 -1.85 -2.61
CA PRO A 371 -23.54 -0.57 -2.58
C PRO A 371 -25.06 -0.72 -2.31
N ALA A 372 -25.62 -1.91 -2.51
CA ALA A 372 -27.05 -2.20 -2.37
C ALA A 372 -27.42 -2.81 -1.00
N GLN A 373 -26.88 -2.23 0.07
CA GLN A 373 -27.18 -2.61 1.46
C GLN A 373 -27.80 -1.45 2.21
N THR A 374 -28.76 -1.75 3.09
CA THR A 374 -29.30 -0.77 4.05
C THR A 374 -28.25 -0.39 5.10
N PHE A 375 -28.53 0.67 5.89
CA PHE A 375 -27.61 1.12 6.94
C PHE A 375 -27.24 0.01 7.92
N SER A 376 -28.24 -0.74 8.41
CA SER A 376 -28.05 -1.82 9.38
C SER A 376 -27.34 -3.04 8.80
N GLU A 377 -27.50 -3.30 7.49
CA GLU A 377 -26.80 -4.39 6.80
C GLU A 377 -25.32 -4.07 6.54
N PHE A 378 -25.02 -2.79 6.27
CA PHE A 378 -23.65 -2.31 6.04
C PHE A 378 -22.86 -2.17 7.35
N SER A 379 -23.49 -1.66 8.41
CA SER A 379 -22.81 -1.27 9.64
C SER A 379 -22.34 -2.47 10.47
N ASN A 380 -21.04 -2.56 10.71
CA ASN A 380 -20.45 -3.52 11.66
C ASN A 380 -20.61 -3.10 13.13
N GLU A 381 -21.30 -1.99 13.40
CA GLU A 381 -21.34 -1.33 14.70
C GLU A 381 -22.72 -1.36 15.36
N MET A 382 -23.68 -2.07 14.75
CA MET A 382 -25.06 -2.12 15.23
C MET A 382 -25.18 -2.58 16.68
N GLU A 383 -24.28 -3.45 17.15
CA GLU A 383 -24.25 -3.95 18.53
C GLU A 383 -23.53 -3.02 19.52
N LEU A 384 -22.91 -1.91 19.07
CA LEU A 384 -22.21 -0.99 19.96
C LEU A 384 -23.20 -0.17 20.81
N PRO A 385 -22.87 0.13 22.08
CA PRO A 385 -23.78 0.84 22.99
C PRO A 385 -24.28 2.19 22.45
N LEU A 386 -23.45 2.96 21.77
CA LEU A 386 -23.86 4.24 21.17
C LEU A 386 -24.92 4.06 20.07
N TYR A 387 -24.78 3.04 19.22
CA TYR A 387 -25.75 2.74 18.18
C TYR A 387 -27.10 2.33 18.78
N GLN A 388 -27.06 1.51 19.83
CA GLN A 388 -28.25 1.06 20.54
C GLN A 388 -28.96 2.20 21.27
N LEU A 389 -28.22 3.05 22.00
CA LEU A 389 -28.78 4.19 22.75
C LEU A 389 -29.40 5.23 21.81
N LEU A 390 -28.71 5.57 20.73
CA LEU A 390 -29.22 6.51 19.71
C LEU A 390 -30.26 5.87 18.78
N GLY A 391 -30.45 4.55 18.83
CA GLY A 391 -31.35 3.81 17.96
C GLY A 391 -31.02 3.97 16.48
N LEU A 392 -29.74 3.95 16.09
CA LEU A 392 -29.30 4.17 14.71
C LEU A 392 -29.70 2.97 13.82
N ASN A 393 -30.67 3.19 12.95
CA ASN A 393 -31.14 2.24 11.94
C ASN A 393 -31.99 2.98 10.90
N GLU A 394 -32.62 2.24 9.98
CA GLU A 394 -33.45 2.77 8.90
C GLU A 394 -34.71 3.53 9.34
N ASN A 395 -35.04 3.51 10.64
CA ASN A 395 -36.17 4.25 11.22
C ASN A 395 -35.73 5.49 12.02
N ASN A 396 -34.43 5.72 12.18
CA ASN A 396 -33.94 6.90 12.88
C ASN A 396 -34.04 8.14 11.98
N GLN A 397 -34.93 9.07 12.34
CA GLN A 397 -35.20 10.23 11.48
C GLN A 397 -33.98 11.16 11.33
N LYS A 398 -33.18 11.37 12.38
CA LYS A 398 -31.96 12.20 12.31
C LYS A 398 -30.94 11.61 11.33
N LEU A 399 -30.74 10.29 11.39
CA LEU A 399 -29.86 9.58 10.46
C LEU A 399 -30.37 9.67 9.02
N ILE A 400 -31.66 9.43 8.80
CA ILE A 400 -32.26 9.53 7.46
C ILE A 400 -32.15 10.95 6.91
N ASP A 401 -32.37 11.96 7.75
CA ASP A 401 -32.25 13.37 7.36
C ASP A 401 -30.81 13.73 7.01
N ALA A 402 -29.82 13.24 7.77
CA ALA A 402 -28.40 13.38 7.45
C ALA A 402 -28.04 12.69 6.12
N ILE A 403 -28.53 11.46 5.88
CA ILE A 403 -28.35 10.75 4.60
C ILE A 403 -28.93 11.57 3.45
N LYS A 404 -30.15 12.10 3.61
CA LYS A 404 -30.82 12.95 2.62
C LYS A 404 -30.06 14.23 2.33
N GLU A 405 -29.61 14.93 3.38
CA GLU A 405 -28.78 16.12 3.25
C GLU A 405 -27.55 15.81 2.40
N ILE A 406 -26.75 14.82 2.80
CA ILE A 406 -25.50 14.48 2.14
C ILE A 406 -25.73 14.08 0.68
N VAL A 407 -26.75 13.26 0.38
CA VAL A 407 -27.08 12.86 -0.99
C VAL A 407 -27.45 14.06 -1.86
N MET A 408 -28.27 14.98 -1.34
CA MET A 408 -28.75 16.13 -2.10
C MET A 408 -27.66 17.19 -2.32
N THR A 409 -26.76 17.38 -1.36
CA THR A 409 -25.76 18.47 -1.40
C THR A 409 -24.41 18.04 -1.96
N ALA A 410 -23.98 16.81 -1.68
CA ALA A 410 -22.60 16.37 -1.93
C ALA A 410 -22.50 15.00 -2.64
N PHE A 411 -23.02 13.92 -2.04
CA PHE A 411 -22.89 12.55 -2.55
C PHE A 411 -23.92 12.24 -3.65
N ASN A 412 -23.71 12.81 -4.83
CA ASN A 412 -24.52 12.51 -6.02
C ASN A 412 -23.68 12.62 -7.30
N PRO A 413 -24.06 11.90 -8.37
CA PRO A 413 -23.31 11.90 -9.63
C PRO A 413 -23.26 13.26 -10.31
N VAL A 414 -24.27 14.13 -10.14
CA VAL A 414 -24.29 15.48 -10.73
C VAL A 414 -23.16 16.35 -10.19
N LYS A 415 -22.76 16.14 -8.93
CA LYS A 415 -21.65 16.85 -8.28
C LYS A 415 -20.33 16.10 -8.40
N LEU A 416 -20.32 14.81 -8.08
CA LEU A 416 -19.09 14.04 -7.96
C LEU A 416 -18.50 13.64 -9.32
N PHE A 417 -19.30 13.33 -10.34
CA PHE A 417 -18.74 12.91 -11.62
C PHE A 417 -17.93 14.02 -12.30
N PRO A 418 -18.43 15.27 -12.42
CA PRO A 418 -17.63 16.36 -12.97
C PRO A 418 -16.35 16.64 -12.18
N ARG A 419 -16.40 16.47 -10.85
CA ARG A 419 -15.22 16.64 -9.99
C ARG A 419 -14.18 15.55 -10.24
N ILE A 420 -14.63 14.30 -10.32
CA ILE A 420 -13.77 13.15 -10.66
C ILE A 420 -13.14 13.37 -12.04
N ASP A 421 -13.93 13.76 -13.04
CA ASP A 421 -13.42 14.03 -14.40
C ASP A 421 -12.38 15.17 -14.42
N GLU A 422 -12.60 16.23 -13.66
CA GLU A 422 -11.64 17.31 -13.52
C GLU A 422 -10.31 16.85 -12.89
N LEU A 423 -10.38 16.07 -11.81
CA LEU A 423 -9.19 15.51 -11.18
C LEU A 423 -8.49 14.52 -12.11
N MET A 424 -9.26 13.72 -12.87
CA MET A 424 -8.73 12.79 -13.87
C MET A 424 -7.92 13.49 -14.95
N ASP A 425 -8.52 14.50 -15.58
CA ASP A 425 -7.86 15.30 -16.62
C ASP A 425 -6.60 16.01 -16.07
N TYR A 426 -6.68 16.52 -14.85
CA TYR A 426 -5.59 17.26 -14.23
C TYR A 426 -4.42 16.37 -13.81
N LEU A 427 -4.68 15.21 -13.22
CA LEU A 427 -3.66 14.32 -12.67
C LEU A 427 -3.05 13.39 -13.71
N GLN A 428 -3.72 13.15 -14.84
CA GLN A 428 -3.27 12.26 -15.91
C GLN A 428 -1.76 12.36 -16.24
N PRO A 429 -1.17 13.53 -16.52
CA PRO A 429 0.27 13.60 -16.84
C PRO A 429 1.18 13.18 -15.68
N TYR A 430 0.77 13.45 -14.43
CA TYR A 430 1.55 13.13 -13.25
C TYR A 430 1.43 11.64 -12.88
N ILE A 431 0.24 11.04 -13.04
CA ILE A 431 0.05 9.60 -12.86
C ILE A 431 0.82 8.82 -13.92
N LEU A 432 0.84 9.32 -15.16
CA LEU A 432 1.63 8.70 -16.22
C LEU A 432 3.12 8.69 -15.88
N GLU A 433 3.67 9.81 -15.39
CA GLU A 433 5.05 9.89 -14.90
C GLU A 433 5.26 8.92 -13.72
N ASP A 434 4.37 8.92 -12.73
CA ASP A 434 4.47 8.10 -11.53
C ASP A 434 4.45 6.58 -11.80
N ARG A 435 3.64 6.15 -12.77
CA ARG A 435 3.40 4.73 -13.08
C ARG A 435 4.25 4.22 -14.25
N THR A 436 5.06 5.06 -14.89
CA THR A 436 5.92 4.68 -16.02
C THR A 436 7.39 4.67 -15.60
N PRO A 437 8.17 3.61 -15.93
CA PRO A 437 9.58 3.57 -15.58
C PRO A 437 10.43 4.65 -16.29
N GLU A 438 11.44 5.19 -15.60
CA GLU A 438 12.38 6.16 -16.16
C GLU A 438 13.66 5.45 -16.65
N ASN A 439 13.74 5.14 -17.95
CA ASN A 439 14.92 4.61 -18.68
C ASN A 439 15.42 3.18 -18.31
N ASP A 440 15.18 2.70 -17.10
CA ASP A 440 15.29 1.29 -16.71
C ASP A 440 13.87 0.70 -16.71
N SER A 441 13.66 -0.45 -17.35
CA SER A 441 12.35 -1.11 -17.44
C SER A 441 11.69 -1.43 -16.10
N VAL A 442 12.40 -1.31 -14.96
CA VAL A 442 11.91 -1.69 -13.63
C VAL A 442 11.86 -0.52 -12.62
N SER A 443 12.56 0.59 -12.87
CA SER A 443 12.65 1.69 -11.89
C SER A 443 11.60 2.78 -12.14
N ARG A 444 10.67 2.93 -11.20
CA ARG A 444 9.63 3.98 -11.21
C ARG A 444 9.92 5.03 -10.13
N PRO A 445 9.47 6.28 -10.29
CA PRO A 445 9.64 7.32 -9.29
C PRO A 445 9.24 6.84 -7.88
N GLY A 446 10.14 7.03 -6.92
CA GLY A 446 9.92 6.69 -5.50
C GLY A 446 9.79 5.21 -5.16
N HIS A 447 9.89 4.27 -6.11
CA HIS A 447 9.77 2.84 -5.84
C HIS A 447 11.12 2.25 -5.38
N LEU A 448 11.12 1.73 -4.16
CA LEU A 448 12.28 1.13 -3.50
C LEU A 448 12.08 -0.37 -3.32
N LEU A 449 13.15 -1.14 -3.39
CA LEU A 449 13.09 -2.60 -3.28
C LEU A 449 12.40 -3.05 -1.98
N ARG A 450 11.55 -4.07 -2.12
CA ARG A 450 10.87 -4.76 -1.01
C ARG A 450 10.93 -6.27 -1.19
N PRO A 451 11.07 -7.02 -0.09
CA PRO A 451 11.20 -8.47 -0.17
C PRO A 451 9.88 -9.14 -0.57
N ALA A 452 8.75 -8.59 -0.12
CA ALA A 452 7.43 -9.06 -0.52
C ALA A 452 6.96 -8.28 -1.75
N TYR A 453 6.58 -9.01 -2.80
CA TYR A 453 5.83 -8.42 -3.90
C TYR A 453 4.40 -8.12 -3.43
N LYS A 454 3.91 -6.93 -3.77
CA LYS A 454 2.53 -6.50 -3.55
C LYS A 454 1.92 -6.08 -4.87
N ILE A 455 0.77 -6.64 -5.21
CA ILE A 455 0.10 -6.40 -6.48
C ILE A 455 -0.30 -4.94 -6.67
N GLU A 456 -0.58 -4.25 -5.56
CA GLU A 456 -0.89 -2.82 -5.55
C GLU A 456 0.29 -1.97 -6.03
N ASN A 457 1.52 -2.44 -5.85
CA ASN A 457 2.67 -1.77 -6.46
C ASN A 457 2.52 -1.73 -7.98
N GLY A 458 1.81 -2.67 -8.62
CA GLY A 458 1.76 -2.86 -10.07
C GLY A 458 0.70 -2.04 -10.82
N PHE A 459 -0.09 -1.19 -10.14
CA PHE A 459 -1.15 -0.45 -10.83
C PHE A 459 -0.60 0.45 -11.95
N THR A 460 -1.23 0.36 -13.13
CA THR A 460 -0.84 1.03 -14.36
C THR A 460 -1.64 2.30 -14.61
N MET A 461 -1.27 3.10 -15.61
CA MET A 461 -2.10 4.23 -16.06
C MET A 461 -3.49 3.78 -16.55
N GLN A 462 -3.62 2.57 -17.10
CA GLN A 462 -4.93 2.05 -17.50
C GLN A 462 -5.80 1.76 -16.27
N ASP A 463 -5.19 1.26 -15.19
CA ASP A 463 -5.90 0.98 -13.94
C ASP A 463 -6.43 2.24 -13.27
N TYR A 464 -5.67 3.34 -13.37
CA TYR A 464 -6.12 4.68 -12.99
C TYR A 464 -7.42 5.07 -13.70
N LEU A 465 -7.42 5.02 -15.03
CA LEU A 465 -8.59 5.41 -15.83
C LEU A 465 -9.79 4.49 -15.59
N ASN A 466 -9.52 3.18 -15.51
CA ASN A 466 -10.54 2.16 -15.34
C ASN A 466 -11.21 2.26 -13.97
N ASN A 467 -10.43 2.33 -12.89
CA ASN A 467 -10.95 2.32 -11.52
C ASN A 467 -11.47 3.69 -11.07
N ALA A 468 -10.92 4.81 -11.55
CA ALA A 468 -11.59 6.11 -11.35
C ALA A 468 -12.99 6.13 -12.00
N GLY A 469 -13.17 5.37 -13.08
CA GLY A 469 -14.44 5.14 -13.75
C GLY A 469 -15.28 4.02 -13.12
N PHE A 470 -15.58 3.00 -13.93
CA PHE A 470 -16.62 2.00 -13.64
C PHE A 470 -16.08 0.57 -13.46
N HIS A 471 -14.77 0.36 -13.53
CA HIS A 471 -14.19 -0.98 -13.45
C HIS A 471 -13.94 -1.40 -12.01
N ASN A 472 -14.43 -2.59 -11.69
CA ASN A 472 -14.19 -3.24 -10.40
C ASN A 472 -12.95 -4.11 -10.50
N TYR A 473 -12.13 -4.09 -9.45
CA TYR A 473 -10.89 -4.82 -9.38
C TYR A 473 -11.01 -5.92 -8.34
N TYR A 474 -10.58 -7.12 -8.70
CA TYR A 474 -10.58 -8.32 -7.86
C TYR A 474 -9.14 -8.74 -7.67
N LEU A 475 -8.57 -8.44 -6.50
CA LEU A 475 -7.19 -8.77 -6.15
C LEU A 475 -7.16 -10.15 -5.49
N ARG A 476 -6.71 -11.16 -6.22
CA ARG A 476 -6.55 -12.53 -5.71
C ARG A 476 -5.13 -12.69 -5.16
N LYS A 477 -5.00 -12.75 -3.84
CA LYS A 477 -3.72 -12.86 -3.14
C LYS A 477 -3.47 -14.28 -2.70
N TYR A 478 -2.73 -15.03 -3.51
CA TYR A 478 -2.46 -16.44 -3.30
C TYR A 478 -1.41 -16.65 -2.21
N TYR A 479 -1.74 -17.52 -1.26
CA TYR A 479 -0.82 -18.02 -0.25
C TYR A 479 -0.59 -19.54 -0.37
N THR A 480 -1.32 -20.20 -1.27
CA THR A 480 -1.01 -21.53 -1.84
C THR A 480 -1.30 -21.53 -3.34
N SER A 481 -1.07 -22.65 -4.05
CA SER A 481 -1.40 -22.75 -5.48
C SER A 481 -2.91 -22.70 -5.79
N VAL A 482 -3.78 -22.81 -4.78
CA VAL A 482 -5.24 -22.88 -4.95
C VAL A 482 -6.01 -21.95 -4.02
N ASP A 483 -5.45 -21.59 -2.86
CA ASP A 483 -6.09 -20.76 -1.86
C ASP A 483 -5.58 -19.31 -1.94
N TYR A 484 -6.52 -18.38 -1.88
CA TYR A 484 -6.25 -16.95 -1.96
C TYR A 484 -7.22 -16.14 -1.11
N ASP A 485 -6.73 -14.99 -0.62
CA ASP A 485 -7.59 -13.92 -0.11
C ASP A 485 -8.08 -13.06 -1.28
N LEU A 486 -9.32 -12.60 -1.21
CA LEU A 486 -9.93 -11.73 -2.20
C LEU A 486 -10.20 -10.36 -1.60
N ASP A 487 -9.63 -9.33 -2.22
CA ASP A 487 -10.04 -7.94 -2.02
C ASP A 487 -10.73 -7.42 -3.28
N GLU A 488 -11.87 -6.76 -3.10
CA GLU A 488 -12.63 -6.12 -4.18
C GLU A 488 -12.52 -4.60 -4.08
N ILE A 489 -12.22 -3.93 -5.19
CA ILE A 489 -12.11 -2.46 -5.27
C ILE A 489 -13.03 -1.98 -6.39
N TYR A 490 -14.15 -1.36 -6.03
CA TYR A 490 -15.11 -0.85 -7.00
C TYR A 490 -14.53 0.29 -7.84
N GLY A 491 -15.08 0.50 -9.03
CA GLY A 491 -14.85 1.77 -9.73
C GLY A 491 -15.43 2.92 -8.90
N VAL A 492 -14.71 4.03 -8.70
CA VAL A 492 -15.15 5.15 -7.86
C VAL A 492 -16.50 5.71 -8.35
N LYS A 493 -16.64 5.96 -9.66
CA LYS A 493 -17.93 6.40 -10.22
C LYS A 493 -19.00 5.32 -10.13
N ARG A 494 -18.62 4.03 -10.24
CA ARG A 494 -19.56 2.91 -10.08
C ARG A 494 -20.16 2.89 -8.67
N TRP A 495 -19.31 2.93 -7.64
CA TRP A 495 -19.77 2.96 -6.25
C TRP A 495 -20.77 4.09 -6.02
N ILE A 496 -20.42 5.31 -6.47
CA ILE A 496 -21.25 6.50 -6.29
C ILE A 496 -22.63 6.31 -6.93
N ILE A 497 -22.72 5.89 -8.20
CA ILE A 497 -24.02 5.80 -8.89
C ILE A 497 -24.88 4.64 -8.39
N GLU A 498 -24.29 3.48 -8.10
CA GLU A 498 -25.03 2.33 -7.56
C GLU A 498 -25.54 2.63 -6.16
N LYS A 499 -24.70 3.20 -5.28
CA LYS A 499 -25.11 3.61 -3.93
C LYS A 499 -26.17 4.71 -3.97
N PHE A 500 -25.97 5.73 -4.82
CA PHE A 500 -26.94 6.82 -5.03
C PHE A 500 -28.32 6.29 -5.44
N ARG A 501 -28.39 5.45 -6.47
CA ARG A 501 -29.65 4.84 -6.94
C ARG A 501 -30.35 4.05 -5.84
N PHE A 502 -29.58 3.24 -5.11
CA PHE A 502 -30.08 2.45 -4.00
C PHE A 502 -30.68 3.34 -2.91
N VAL A 503 -29.93 4.33 -2.40
CA VAL A 503 -30.41 5.17 -1.29
C VAL A 503 -31.56 6.09 -1.68
N CYS A 504 -31.61 6.57 -2.93
CA CYS A 504 -32.76 7.34 -3.43
C CYS A 504 -34.06 6.55 -3.33
N THR A 505 -34.00 5.26 -3.65
CA THR A 505 -35.16 4.35 -3.59
C THR A 505 -35.46 3.95 -2.15
N GLN A 506 -34.43 3.48 -1.42
CA GLN A 506 -34.56 2.94 -0.06
C GLN A 506 -35.12 3.97 0.92
N TYR A 507 -34.67 5.23 0.83
CA TYR A 507 -35.07 6.29 1.76
C TYR A 507 -36.06 7.29 1.15
N GLN A 508 -36.61 6.99 -0.03
CA GLN A 508 -37.59 7.81 -0.74
C GLN A 508 -37.14 9.28 -0.89
N ILE A 509 -35.89 9.46 -1.33
CA ILE A 509 -35.29 10.77 -1.56
C ILE A 509 -35.71 11.25 -2.95
N ASP A 510 -36.18 12.50 -3.07
CA ASP A 510 -36.48 13.10 -4.37
C ASP A 510 -35.18 13.43 -5.12
N CYS A 511 -34.66 12.43 -5.83
CA CYS A 511 -33.45 12.53 -6.62
C CYS A 511 -33.71 12.98 -8.07
N SER A 512 -34.86 13.60 -8.36
CA SER A 512 -35.23 14.03 -9.72
C SER A 512 -34.28 15.05 -10.34
N PHE A 513 -33.54 15.81 -9.51
CA PHE A 513 -32.46 16.71 -9.94
C PHE A 513 -31.35 15.98 -10.73
N ALA A 514 -31.19 14.68 -10.51
CA ALA A 514 -30.24 13.80 -11.19
C ALA A 514 -30.94 12.75 -12.06
N SER A 515 -32.11 13.07 -12.63
CA SER A 515 -32.95 12.14 -13.39
C SER A 515 -32.23 11.38 -14.51
N GLU A 516 -31.20 11.96 -15.12
CA GLU A 516 -30.34 11.28 -16.11
C GLU A 516 -29.65 10.03 -15.52
N TYR A 517 -29.27 10.08 -14.24
CA TYR A 517 -28.51 9.05 -13.55
C TYR A 517 -29.38 8.03 -12.81
N LEU A 518 -30.69 8.22 -12.70
CA LEU A 518 -31.60 7.27 -12.05
C LEU A 518 -31.85 6.04 -12.93
N GLU A 519 -32.38 4.97 -12.32
CA GLU A 519 -32.84 3.79 -13.07
C GLU A 519 -33.90 4.18 -14.10
N GLY A 520 -33.71 3.76 -15.36
CA GLY A 520 -34.54 4.18 -16.50
C GLY A 520 -34.22 5.57 -17.07
N GLY A 521 -33.22 6.27 -16.53
CA GLY A 521 -32.65 7.49 -17.12
C GLY A 521 -31.81 7.24 -18.37
N ASN A 522 -31.22 8.30 -18.92
CA ASN A 522 -30.41 8.21 -20.14
C ASN A 522 -29.00 7.67 -19.88
N PHE A 523 -28.47 7.79 -18.66
CA PHE A 523 -27.15 7.25 -18.31
C PHE A 523 -27.19 5.73 -18.18
N GLN A 524 -26.48 5.04 -19.06
CA GLN A 524 -26.36 3.58 -19.04
C GLN A 524 -25.12 3.16 -18.27
N LEU A 525 -25.32 2.42 -17.18
CA LEU A 525 -24.23 1.85 -16.41
C LEU A 525 -23.69 0.59 -17.13
N PRO A 526 -22.38 0.47 -17.39
CA PRO A 526 -21.81 -0.74 -17.96
C PRO A 526 -22.04 -1.97 -17.07
N SER A 527 -22.22 -3.15 -17.68
CA SER A 527 -22.37 -4.39 -16.90
C SER A 527 -21.07 -4.75 -16.19
N THR A 528 -21.17 -5.32 -14.98
CA THR A 528 -20.02 -5.81 -14.20
C THR A 528 -19.16 -6.76 -15.02
N GLU A 529 -19.77 -7.75 -15.69
CA GLU A 529 -19.05 -8.72 -16.54
C GLU A 529 -18.12 -8.09 -17.59
N SER A 530 -18.43 -6.89 -18.07
CA SER A 530 -17.63 -6.16 -19.08
C SER A 530 -16.58 -5.22 -18.49
N THR A 531 -16.60 -5.05 -17.16
CA THR A 531 -15.82 -4.04 -16.44
C THR A 531 -15.08 -4.62 -15.22
N ASP A 532 -15.19 -5.91 -14.97
CA ASP A 532 -14.43 -6.60 -13.93
C ASP A 532 -12.99 -6.87 -14.39
N VAL A 533 -12.02 -6.51 -13.56
CA VAL A 533 -10.59 -6.72 -13.78
C VAL A 533 -10.08 -7.63 -12.67
N ILE A 534 -9.47 -8.76 -13.03
CA ILE A 534 -8.87 -9.69 -12.08
C ILE A 534 -7.36 -9.51 -12.12
N LEU A 535 -6.77 -9.26 -10.96
CA LEU A 535 -5.33 -9.19 -10.78
C LEU A 535 -4.91 -10.27 -9.77
N GLU A 536 -3.81 -10.98 -10.05
CA GLU A 536 -3.32 -12.05 -9.19
C GLU A 536 -1.95 -11.76 -8.60
N GLU A 537 -1.83 -11.96 -7.29
CA GLU A 537 -0.58 -11.89 -6.54
C GLU A 537 -0.17 -13.31 -6.17
N HIS A 538 0.96 -13.76 -6.72
CA HIS A 538 1.54 -15.05 -6.38
C HIS A 538 2.79 -14.81 -5.54
N GLN A 539 2.69 -15.12 -4.25
CA GLN A 539 3.78 -14.87 -3.33
C GLN A 539 4.97 -15.81 -3.56
N LYS A 540 6.18 -15.29 -3.31
CA LYS A 540 7.41 -16.11 -3.28
C LYS A 540 7.59 -16.71 -1.88
N GLY A 541 8.67 -17.44 -1.64
CA GLY A 541 8.94 -18.05 -0.35
C GLY A 541 8.49 -19.51 -0.24
N CYS A 542 8.42 -20.02 0.98
CA CYS A 542 8.16 -21.42 1.26
C CYS A 542 6.78 -21.82 0.75
N LYS A 543 6.72 -22.81 -0.15
CA LYS A 543 5.46 -23.23 -0.78
C LYS A 543 4.62 -22.05 -1.32
N GLN A 544 5.27 -20.97 -1.77
CA GLN A 544 4.62 -19.77 -2.30
C GLN A 544 3.72 -19.03 -1.29
N SER A 545 4.02 -19.14 0.01
CA SER A 545 3.19 -18.54 1.06
C SER A 545 3.48 -17.06 1.33
N GLY A 546 4.56 -16.50 0.80
CA GLY A 546 5.06 -15.17 1.16
C GLY A 546 6.03 -15.20 2.35
N PHE A 547 6.17 -16.34 3.02
CA PHE A 547 7.00 -16.48 4.22
C PHE A 547 8.21 -17.40 3.97
N PRO A 548 9.32 -17.21 4.70
CA PRO A 548 10.47 -18.12 4.61
C PRO A 548 10.13 -19.54 5.11
N CYS A 549 10.90 -20.54 4.68
CA CYS A 549 10.80 -21.87 5.28
C CYS A 549 11.41 -21.87 6.68
N CYS A 550 10.82 -22.64 7.59
CA CYS A 550 11.41 -22.86 8.91
C CYS A 550 12.73 -23.63 8.78
N LEU A 551 13.77 -23.16 9.47
CA LEU A 551 15.09 -23.80 9.53
C LEU A 551 15.17 -24.80 10.69
N ASP A 552 14.53 -24.51 11.83
CA ASP A 552 14.42 -25.44 12.94
C ASP A 552 13.31 -26.46 12.66
N LEU A 553 13.67 -27.55 11.98
CA LEU A 553 12.77 -28.66 11.68
C LEU A 553 12.24 -29.39 12.93
N ASN A 554 12.80 -29.10 14.11
CA ASN A 554 12.38 -29.64 15.40
C ASN A 554 11.63 -28.61 16.25
N GLY A 555 11.37 -27.42 15.71
CA GLY A 555 10.61 -26.37 16.38
C GLY A 555 9.15 -26.79 16.65
N GLY A 556 8.49 -26.02 17.51
CA GLY A 556 7.06 -26.20 17.75
C GLY A 556 6.22 -25.93 16.50
N ILE A 557 4.95 -26.35 16.54
CA ILE A 557 3.93 -25.90 15.59
C ILE A 557 3.04 -24.93 16.36
N ILE A 558 2.95 -23.69 15.88
CA ILE A 558 2.16 -22.62 16.51
C ILE A 558 0.77 -22.52 15.85
N SER A 559 0.69 -22.75 14.54
CA SER A 559 -0.57 -22.72 13.78
C SER A 559 -0.56 -23.73 12.64
N VAL A 560 -1.75 -24.12 12.17
CA VAL A 560 -1.94 -24.96 10.99
C VAL A 560 -3.09 -24.42 10.17
N ASP A 561 -2.88 -24.23 8.87
CA ASP A 561 -3.90 -23.80 7.91
C ASP A 561 -3.76 -24.53 6.56
N GLY A 562 -4.39 -24.01 5.51
CA GLY A 562 -4.33 -24.58 4.15
C GLY A 562 -2.92 -24.57 3.53
N ALA A 563 -2.04 -23.67 3.96
CA ALA A 563 -0.64 -23.63 3.50
C ALA A 563 0.24 -24.66 4.20
N GLY A 564 -0.07 -24.99 5.46
CA GLY A 564 0.56 -26.09 6.18
C GLY A 564 0.79 -25.80 7.66
N GLU A 565 1.88 -26.35 8.21
CA GLU A 565 2.28 -26.17 9.61
C GLU A 565 3.21 -24.96 9.74
N TRP A 566 2.85 -24.04 10.64
CA TRP A 566 3.58 -22.79 10.86
C TRP A 566 4.31 -22.79 12.20
N ASN A 567 5.45 -22.12 12.23
CA ASN A 567 6.18 -21.77 13.45
C ASN A 567 6.62 -20.31 13.39
N ILE A 568 7.18 -19.81 14.49
CA ILE A 568 7.83 -18.50 14.56
C ILE A 568 9.29 -18.73 14.92
N GLU A 569 10.20 -18.24 14.08
CA GLU A 569 11.63 -18.21 14.35
C GLU A 569 12.04 -16.77 14.62
N GLY A 570 12.45 -16.49 15.87
CA GLY A 570 12.64 -15.13 16.36
C GLY A 570 11.32 -14.37 16.39
N SER A 571 11.18 -13.38 15.50
CA SER A 571 9.95 -12.57 15.34
C SER A 571 9.23 -12.83 14.01
N ILE A 572 9.67 -13.82 13.23
CA ILE A 572 9.19 -14.04 11.86
C ILE A 572 8.45 -15.36 11.75
N TRP A 573 7.26 -15.29 11.17
CA TRP A 573 6.50 -16.47 10.77
C TRP A 573 7.23 -17.24 9.67
N CYS A 574 7.32 -18.54 9.84
CA CYS A 574 7.88 -19.45 8.86
C CYS A 574 6.94 -20.63 8.65
N LEU A 575 6.98 -21.18 7.44
CA LEU A 575 6.19 -22.35 7.06
C LEU A 575 7.09 -23.58 6.96
N TYR A 576 6.66 -24.72 7.50
CA TYR A 576 7.40 -25.97 7.30
C TYR A 576 7.20 -26.51 5.88
N ASP A 577 8.32 -26.80 5.23
CA ASP A 577 8.31 -27.52 3.95
C ASP A 577 8.19 -29.04 4.15
N ARG A 578 7.08 -29.47 4.77
CA ARG A 578 6.75 -30.88 4.93
C ARG A 578 5.24 -31.13 4.82
N PRO A 579 4.79 -32.39 4.60
CA PRO A 579 3.38 -32.73 4.67
C PRO A 579 2.84 -32.53 6.09
N VAL A 580 1.64 -31.97 6.21
CA VAL A 580 0.94 -31.81 7.50
C VAL A 580 0.77 -33.18 8.17
N GLY A 581 1.21 -33.32 9.41
CA GLY A 581 1.13 -34.57 10.17
C GLY A 581 2.29 -35.55 10.00
N GLY A 582 3.41 -35.15 9.38
CA GLY A 582 4.62 -35.96 9.32
C GLY A 582 5.34 -36.04 10.66
N GLN A 583 5.18 -37.15 11.40
CA GLN A 583 6.00 -37.44 12.59
C GLN A 583 7.49 -37.54 12.20
N GLN A 584 8.36 -37.00 13.06
CA GLN A 584 9.81 -37.16 12.98
C GLN A 584 10.18 -38.65 12.98
N GLN A 585 10.65 -39.17 11.84
CA GLN A 585 11.45 -40.40 11.88
C GLN A 585 12.87 -40.02 12.28
N GLN A 586 13.21 -40.34 13.54
CA GLN A 586 14.59 -40.36 14.02
C GLN A 586 15.42 -41.25 13.08
N GLN A 587 16.48 -40.69 12.50
CA GLN A 587 17.49 -41.47 11.81
C GLN A 587 18.20 -42.38 12.84
N GLN A 588 17.79 -43.64 12.91
CA GLN A 588 18.66 -44.69 13.41
C GLN A 588 19.63 -45.07 12.30
N GLN A 589 20.92 -44.82 12.56
CA GLN A 589 22.01 -45.44 11.83
C GLN A 589 21.85 -46.96 11.95
N ASP A 590 21.71 -47.65 10.82
CA ASP A 590 22.02 -49.06 10.76
C ASP A 590 22.87 -49.35 9.52
N ASN A 591 24.14 -49.67 9.78
CA ASN A 591 25.07 -50.20 8.80
C ASN A 591 24.71 -51.67 8.56
N SER A 592 24.05 -51.97 7.44
CA SER A 592 24.14 -53.31 6.85
C SER A 592 24.19 -53.23 5.34
N ILE A 593 25.32 -53.66 4.81
CA ILE A 593 25.51 -54.03 3.42
C ILE A 593 24.83 -55.38 3.26
N ASP A 594 23.82 -55.49 2.39
CA ASP A 594 23.65 -56.73 1.66
C ASP A 594 23.01 -56.53 0.28
N ASN A 595 23.64 -57.19 -0.68
CA ASN A 595 23.34 -57.19 -2.10
C ASN A 595 22.13 -58.10 -2.38
N ASN A 596 21.23 -57.69 -3.28
CA ASN A 596 20.98 -58.40 -4.55
C ASN A 596 19.79 -57.87 -5.37
N ASN A 597 20.07 -57.78 -6.68
CA ASN A 597 19.18 -57.89 -7.85
C ASN A 597 18.19 -56.76 -8.16
N MET A 598 18.54 -55.89 -9.12
CA MET A 598 18.47 -56.06 -10.59
C MET A 598 17.09 -55.70 -11.15
N MET A 599 16.97 -54.45 -11.61
CA MET A 599 15.97 -54.04 -12.60
C MET A 599 16.57 -54.15 -14.01
N PRO A 600 15.75 -54.53 -15.02
CA PRO A 600 16.21 -54.64 -16.40
C PRO A 600 16.37 -53.27 -17.05
N SER A 601 17.37 -53.19 -17.93
CA SER A 601 17.61 -52.10 -18.86
C SER A 601 16.38 -51.83 -19.74
N MET A 602 15.93 -50.57 -19.80
CA MET A 602 15.14 -50.07 -20.91
C MET A 602 15.97 -49.10 -21.74
N ALA A 603 15.84 -49.28 -23.06
CA ALA A 603 16.59 -48.64 -24.10
C ALA A 603 16.31 -47.14 -24.20
N VAL A 604 17.37 -46.40 -24.56
CA VAL A 604 17.33 -45.01 -24.98
C VAL A 604 16.53 -44.92 -26.28
N SER A 605 15.38 -44.25 -26.24
CA SER A 605 14.67 -43.76 -27.41
C SER A 605 14.90 -42.25 -27.46
N SER A 606 15.57 -41.78 -28.51
CA SER A 606 15.73 -40.36 -28.80
C SER A 606 14.38 -39.74 -29.15
N ALA A 607 13.79 -38.97 -28.24
CA ALA A 607 12.73 -38.03 -28.58
C ALA A 607 13.38 -36.73 -29.05
N ILE A 608 13.21 -36.40 -30.32
CA ILE A 608 13.49 -35.08 -30.87
C ILE A 608 12.46 -34.15 -30.22
N ALA A 609 12.89 -33.11 -29.50
CA ALA A 609 11.95 -32.14 -28.92
C ALA A 609 11.15 -31.49 -30.05
N GLU A 610 9.84 -31.78 -30.10
CA GLU A 610 8.94 -31.15 -31.06
C GLU A 610 8.83 -29.67 -30.77
N CYS A 611 8.78 -28.88 -31.84
CA CYS A 611 8.79 -27.44 -31.76
C CYS A 611 7.36 -26.89 -31.71
N TRP A 612 6.94 -26.49 -30.51
CA TRP A 612 5.61 -26.00 -30.22
C TRP A 612 5.21 -24.76 -31.06
N ALA A 613 6.16 -23.95 -31.51
CA ALA A 613 5.87 -22.74 -32.31
C ALA A 613 5.36 -23.04 -33.73
N GLN A 614 5.64 -24.23 -34.27
CA GLN A 614 5.17 -24.61 -35.60
C GLN A 614 3.65 -24.73 -35.68
N GLU A 615 2.99 -25.17 -34.60
CA GLU A 615 1.52 -25.23 -34.52
C GLU A 615 0.88 -23.84 -34.60
N GLN A 616 1.64 -22.81 -34.22
CA GLN A 616 1.22 -21.41 -34.27
C GLN A 616 1.68 -20.70 -35.55
N GLY A 617 2.28 -21.43 -36.50
CA GLY A 617 2.72 -20.93 -37.79
C GLY A 617 4.11 -20.27 -37.81
N PHE A 618 4.88 -20.39 -36.73
CA PHE A 618 6.20 -19.77 -36.59
C PHE A 618 7.34 -20.82 -36.61
N PRO A 619 8.52 -20.48 -37.16
CA PRO A 619 9.67 -21.37 -37.14
C PRO A 619 10.23 -21.55 -35.71
N CYS A 620 11.07 -22.56 -35.53
CA CYS A 620 11.83 -22.79 -34.30
C CYS A 620 13.15 -22.03 -34.39
N CYS A 621 13.60 -21.48 -33.26
CA CYS A 621 14.90 -20.82 -33.23
C CYS A 621 16.01 -21.85 -33.44
N ARG A 622 16.99 -21.50 -34.28
CA ARG A 622 18.13 -22.38 -34.60
C ARG A 622 19.31 -22.17 -33.64
N GLU A 623 19.51 -20.94 -33.18
CA GLU A 623 20.64 -20.54 -32.31
C GLU A 623 20.24 -19.43 -31.31
N ALA A 624 19.06 -19.55 -30.67
CA ALA A 624 18.61 -18.52 -29.72
C ALA A 624 19.43 -18.49 -28.41
N THR A 625 19.95 -17.31 -28.06
CA THR A 625 20.64 -17.05 -26.78
C THR A 625 19.89 -16.09 -25.85
N GLU A 626 18.76 -15.51 -26.27
CA GLU A 626 18.01 -14.53 -25.48
C GLU A 626 16.49 -14.70 -25.64
N VAL A 627 15.77 -14.69 -24.51
CA VAL A 627 14.31 -14.73 -24.46
C VAL A 627 13.80 -13.30 -24.56
N LEU A 628 13.10 -12.98 -25.66
CA LEU A 628 12.53 -11.65 -25.89
C LEU A 628 11.11 -11.53 -25.35
N TYR A 629 10.41 -12.66 -25.24
CA TYR A 629 9.02 -12.74 -24.78
C TYR A 629 8.74 -14.16 -24.27
N SER A 630 7.93 -14.28 -23.21
CA SER A 630 7.55 -15.59 -22.66
C SER A 630 6.08 -15.58 -22.30
N GLU A 631 5.35 -16.60 -22.74
CA GLU A 631 3.92 -16.74 -22.50
C GLU A 631 3.58 -18.22 -22.28
N ASN A 632 2.85 -18.53 -21.19
CA ASN A 632 2.38 -19.89 -20.89
C ASN A 632 3.49 -20.97 -20.90
N GLY A 633 4.71 -20.61 -20.49
CA GLY A 633 5.88 -21.52 -20.47
C GLY A 633 6.59 -21.68 -21.82
N ASN A 634 6.16 -20.97 -22.86
CA ASN A 634 6.76 -20.94 -24.17
C ASN A 634 7.63 -19.68 -24.34
N ASN A 635 8.91 -19.87 -24.63
CA ASN A 635 9.87 -18.78 -24.78
C ASN A 635 10.09 -18.43 -26.23
N TRP A 636 10.03 -17.14 -26.58
CA TRP A 636 10.18 -16.65 -27.94
C TRP A 636 11.48 -15.85 -28.11
N SER A 637 12.06 -15.94 -29.30
CA SER A 637 13.15 -15.08 -29.76
C SER A 637 12.87 -14.60 -31.18
N MET A 638 13.82 -13.87 -31.77
CA MET A 638 13.68 -13.34 -33.13
C MET A 638 14.96 -13.61 -33.94
N GLU A 639 14.81 -14.31 -35.07
CA GLU A 639 15.90 -14.64 -35.99
C GLU A 639 15.58 -14.06 -37.37
N ASN A 640 16.53 -13.33 -37.98
CA ASN A 640 16.36 -12.69 -39.30
C ASN A 640 15.13 -11.77 -39.44
N GLY A 641 14.64 -11.19 -38.33
CA GLY A 641 13.46 -10.32 -38.33
C GLY A 641 12.13 -11.07 -38.30
N GLU A 642 12.13 -12.38 -38.07
CA GLU A 642 10.93 -13.20 -37.89
C GLU A 642 10.91 -13.82 -36.48
N TRP A 643 9.72 -13.93 -35.88
CA TRP A 643 9.53 -14.57 -34.58
C TRP A 643 9.80 -16.08 -34.66
N CYS A 644 10.49 -16.62 -33.67
CA CYS A 644 10.75 -18.04 -33.55
C CYS A 644 10.53 -18.55 -32.12
N GLY A 645 10.09 -19.81 -31.99
CA GLY A 645 9.96 -20.48 -30.69
C GLY A 645 11.26 -21.12 -30.24
N ILE A 646 11.68 -20.84 -29.00
CA ILE A 646 12.86 -21.44 -28.39
C ILE A 646 12.51 -22.86 -27.93
N ILE A 647 13.30 -23.83 -28.39
CA ILE A 647 13.23 -25.22 -27.95
C ILE A 647 14.35 -25.50 -26.95
N ASN A 648 14.02 -26.02 -25.77
CA ASN A 648 15.02 -26.43 -24.79
C ASN A 648 15.72 -27.70 -25.27
N SER A 649 16.83 -27.57 -26.02
CA SER A 649 17.68 -28.70 -26.36
C SER A 649 18.78 -28.91 -25.31
N PRO A 650 19.04 -30.15 -24.88
CA PRO A 650 20.13 -30.44 -23.97
C PRO A 650 21.48 -30.43 -24.72
N GLN A 651 22.43 -29.67 -24.16
CA GLN A 651 23.88 -29.58 -24.46
C GLN A 651 24.33 -28.43 -25.38
N GLY A 652 25.10 -27.52 -24.78
CA GLY A 652 25.73 -26.39 -25.44
C GLY A 652 27.01 -26.71 -26.19
N LEU A 653 27.35 -25.83 -27.13
CA LEU A 653 28.69 -25.61 -27.67
C LEU A 653 28.88 -24.11 -27.92
N SER A 654 29.97 -23.57 -27.40
CA SER A 654 30.46 -22.21 -27.61
C SER A 654 31.29 -22.10 -28.90
N ASN A 655 31.23 -20.97 -29.61
CA ASN A 655 32.41 -20.18 -30.02
C ASN A 655 32.08 -18.84 -30.72
N PRO A 656 33.05 -17.89 -30.78
CA PRO A 656 32.82 -16.45 -30.84
C PRO A 656 32.87 -15.84 -32.25
N GLY A 657 32.19 -14.70 -32.40
CA GLY A 657 32.63 -13.62 -33.30
C GLY A 657 31.69 -13.27 -34.44
N VAL A 658 30.69 -12.43 -34.19
CA VAL A 658 30.07 -11.52 -35.18
C VAL A 658 29.61 -10.24 -34.44
N PRO A 659 29.90 -9.02 -34.94
CA PRO A 659 29.47 -7.77 -34.29
C PRO A 659 27.97 -7.52 -34.47
N PRO A 660 27.32 -6.75 -33.57
CA PRO A 660 25.87 -6.60 -33.55
C PRO A 660 25.35 -5.79 -34.75
N VAL A 661 24.31 -6.33 -35.40
CA VAL A 661 23.51 -5.63 -36.42
C VAL A 661 22.37 -4.89 -35.71
N ARG A 662 22.20 -3.59 -35.99
CA ARG A 662 21.07 -2.79 -35.48
C ARG A 662 19.75 -3.27 -36.08
N ILE A 663 18.72 -3.44 -35.25
CA ILE A 663 17.33 -3.72 -35.66
C ILE A 663 16.52 -2.40 -35.53
N PRO A 664 15.60 -2.06 -36.47
CA PRO A 664 14.82 -0.81 -36.45
C PRO A 664 13.66 -0.81 -35.44
N ASP A 665 13.34 0.37 -34.92
CA ASP A 665 12.39 0.66 -33.80
C ASP A 665 10.88 0.51 -34.10
N ASP A 666 10.43 -0.15 -35.18
CA ASP A 666 9.00 -0.23 -35.50
C ASP A 666 8.62 -1.57 -36.16
N ILE A 667 8.25 -2.59 -35.36
CA ILE A 667 7.51 -3.78 -35.84
C ILE A 667 6.40 -4.12 -34.82
N PRO A 668 5.10 -3.93 -35.14
CA PRO A 668 3.99 -4.24 -34.25
C PRO A 668 3.71 -5.76 -34.14
N MET A 669 3.23 -6.19 -32.97
CA MET A 669 2.83 -7.57 -32.64
C MET A 669 1.66 -8.09 -33.51
N PRO A 670 1.54 -9.41 -33.75
CA PRO A 670 0.35 -9.99 -34.38
C PRO A 670 -0.87 -9.96 -33.44
N ASN A 671 -1.99 -9.40 -33.91
CA ASN A 671 -3.30 -9.49 -33.28
C ASN A 671 -3.82 -10.95 -33.26
N HIS A 672 -4.22 -11.47 -32.10
CA HIS A 672 -4.93 -12.75 -31.98
C HIS A 672 -6.38 -12.63 -32.48
N GLY A 673 -6.56 -12.74 -33.79
CA GLY A 673 -7.86 -12.95 -34.41
C GLY A 673 -8.22 -14.44 -34.43
N TYR A 674 -9.17 -14.85 -33.58
CA TYR A 674 -9.84 -16.16 -33.65
C TYR A 674 -10.57 -16.30 -35.01
N ASN A 675 -9.92 -16.91 -36.00
CA ASN A 675 -10.58 -17.31 -37.24
C ASN A 675 -11.17 -18.72 -37.08
N ARG A 676 -12.50 -18.78 -36.98
CA ARG A 676 -13.27 -20.03 -37.15
C ARG A 676 -13.06 -20.56 -38.56
N HIS A 677 -12.39 -21.70 -38.70
CA HIS A 677 -12.55 -22.55 -39.87
C HIS A 677 -13.56 -23.66 -39.57
N ARG A 678 -14.69 -23.59 -40.30
CA ARG A 678 -15.58 -24.72 -40.57
C ARG A 678 -14.77 -25.79 -41.30
N ASP A 679 -14.89 -27.03 -40.86
CA ASP A 679 -14.77 -28.18 -41.76
C ASP A 679 -16.00 -29.08 -41.63
N THR A 680 -16.47 -29.46 -42.82
CA THR A 680 -17.64 -30.26 -43.17
C THR A 680 -17.25 -31.72 -43.40
N ASN A 681 -18.23 -32.62 -43.19
CA ASN A 681 -18.25 -34.05 -43.56
C ASN A 681 -17.36 -34.94 -42.67
N ASN A 682 -17.82 -36.03 -42.06
CA ASN A 682 -18.90 -36.98 -42.36
C ASN A 682 -19.38 -37.63 -41.05
#